data_AF-Q6GW04-F1
#
_entry.id   AF-Q6GW04-F1
#
_cell.length_a   1.000
_cell.length_b   1.000
_cell.length_c   1.000
_cell.angle_alpha   90.00
_cell.angle_beta   90.00
_cell.angle_gamma   90.00
#
_symmetry.space_group_name_H-M   'P 1'
#
loop_
_entity.id
_entity.type
_entity.pdbx_description
1 polymer ?
#
loop_
_entity_poly.entity_id
_entity_poly.type
_entity_poly.pdbx_seq_one_letter_code
_entity_poly.pdbx_strand_id
1 'polypeptide(L)'
;HEKTYIFEQTPIMSTYLVAYIVGDLEYIEGKTKGGIRVRVYKAKGVEGESDFALDTGIRAMDYFIDYFNVPYPLTKCDHVAVPDFAAGAMENWGLITYRDVILLTSDKTTLATKQDIVGVIGHELAHQWFGNLVTMEWWSQLWLNEGFATFMGYLVTDYLYPKWNVFLEFSQSYRNSALSLDALDNSHAIEVPVRSSAEISEIFDDISYNKGSCVIQMVESRFGESFRKGFIIIWTKHSYKNTITEDLWASISHTSGADVDSFVRSFTKYPGYPVVSIQETEKEGEFSLTQKKFRSDGQVEEKSDDPIWNCFIKFQTKNGPFEFTLTKKSDTVTIPNYKKGDWLKPNYGQCGYYRIAYTSELIKALVPVIESLELPAQDRLGLLSDCYYLCKNGSTPISSYMDLVFSYHNETDSDVWTFIIKSLDEISELSFDQTYKTDLEEMIRKLLKPLSQRLGFEVKSGESSSDTLLRNKVNSYLGILGDKEIVAEARKRFEQFKVDQSSLPSDIRSSVLVTVVKNGSEAEQQEIINRYLASNDIAEKSSLLSVVCKSPSSALVLKALEFSVSKDVRTCESYMLWRVGNEFKPVVWKYFTENFKSINETFNQNVLFAYMISFALSKMTDQQLQQVEDFFKQNPVAIADRSIKQDLEQIRNNTKWFNSFNKDLLNWIKK
;
A
#
# COMPACT_ATOMS: atom_id res chain seq x y z
N HIS A 1 -21.08 3.50 -43.97
CA HIS A 1 -20.06 4.53 -44.27
C HIS A 1 -18.89 4.32 -43.33
N GLU A 2 -17.73 3.91 -43.85
CA GLU A 2 -16.51 3.85 -43.05
C GLU A 2 -15.96 5.26 -42.85
N LYS A 3 -15.54 5.59 -41.63
CA LYS A 3 -14.85 6.84 -41.31
C LYS A 3 -13.39 6.54 -41.02
N THR A 4 -12.48 7.25 -41.67
CA THR A 4 -11.05 7.17 -41.41
C THR A 4 -10.64 8.36 -40.54
N TYR A 5 -9.96 8.09 -39.43
CA TYR A 5 -9.35 9.11 -38.57
C TYR A 5 -7.83 9.06 -38.75
N ILE A 6 -7.21 10.22 -38.99
CA ILE A 6 -5.77 10.37 -39.16
C ILE A 6 -5.27 11.27 -38.02
N PHE A 7 -4.28 10.79 -37.27
CA PHE A 7 -3.66 11.52 -36.16
C PHE A 7 -2.36 12.18 -36.62
N GLU A 8 -1.92 13.20 -35.89
CA GLU A 8 -0.61 13.81 -36.08
C GLU A 8 0.52 12.81 -35.77
N GLN A 9 1.68 13.02 -36.35
CA GLN A 9 2.86 12.20 -36.07
C GLN A 9 3.31 12.41 -34.61
N THR A 10 3.52 11.32 -33.88
CA THR A 10 4.02 11.37 -32.50
C THR A 10 5.50 11.78 -32.46
N PRO A 11 5.99 12.31 -31.33
CA PRO A 11 7.41 12.27 -31.03
C PRO A 11 7.96 10.83 -31.03
N ILE A 12 9.29 10.71 -30.94
CA ILE A 12 9.94 9.41 -30.70
C ILE A 12 9.48 8.91 -29.34
N MET A 13 8.93 7.70 -29.30
CA MET A 13 8.45 7.06 -28.09
C MET A 13 8.57 5.54 -28.15
N SER A 14 8.54 4.90 -26.99
CA SER A 14 8.56 3.44 -26.86
C SER A 14 7.26 2.79 -27.32
N THR A 15 7.31 1.56 -27.85
CA THR A 15 6.15 0.86 -28.42
C THR A 15 5.04 0.59 -27.39
N TYR A 16 5.39 0.39 -26.12
CA TYR A 16 4.43 0.10 -25.05
C TYR A 16 3.50 1.28 -24.72
N LEU A 17 3.83 2.49 -25.20
CA LEU A 17 3.06 3.72 -25.00
C LEU A 17 2.07 4.02 -26.13
N VAL A 18 2.09 3.22 -27.21
CA VAL A 18 1.17 3.42 -28.35
C VAL A 18 -0.24 3.04 -27.91
N ALA A 19 -1.18 3.99 -28.01
CA ALA A 19 -2.58 3.75 -27.69
C ALA A 19 -3.54 4.40 -28.68
N TYR A 20 -4.68 3.75 -28.90
CA TYR A 20 -5.84 4.29 -29.59
C TYR A 20 -7.10 3.65 -29.00
N ILE A 21 -8.19 4.41 -28.94
CA ILE A 21 -9.47 3.95 -28.39
C ILE A 21 -10.57 4.27 -29.39
N VAL A 22 -11.43 3.29 -29.63
CA VAL A 22 -12.62 3.42 -30.47
C VAL A 22 -13.82 3.02 -29.64
N GLY A 23 -14.76 3.94 -29.46
CA GLY A 23 -15.98 3.72 -28.70
C GLY A 23 -16.92 4.90 -28.79
N ASP A 24 -18.15 4.72 -28.32
CA ASP A 24 -19.09 5.83 -28.16
C ASP A 24 -18.79 6.56 -26.85
N LEU A 25 -17.89 7.54 -26.92
CA LEU A 25 -17.37 8.27 -25.78
C LEU A 25 -17.93 9.69 -25.73
N GLU A 26 -18.06 10.21 -24.52
CA GLU A 26 -18.26 11.63 -24.23
C GLU A 26 -17.10 12.16 -23.39
N TYR A 27 -16.89 13.48 -23.41
CA TYR A 27 -15.81 14.11 -22.66
C TYR A 27 -16.19 15.48 -22.12
N ILE A 28 -15.49 15.88 -21.06
CA ILE A 28 -15.34 17.27 -20.64
C ILE A 28 -13.92 17.75 -20.94
N GLU A 29 -13.73 19.06 -21.06
CA GLU A 29 -12.48 19.68 -21.48
C GLU A 29 -12.13 20.89 -20.61
N GLY A 30 -10.83 21.05 -20.36
CA GLY A 30 -10.23 22.27 -19.84
C GLY A 30 -8.84 22.49 -20.43
N LYS A 31 -8.13 23.50 -19.91
CA LYS A 31 -6.78 23.84 -20.34
C LYS A 31 -5.89 24.15 -19.15
N THR A 32 -4.62 23.76 -19.24
CA THR A 32 -3.57 24.20 -18.31
C THR A 32 -3.25 25.68 -18.49
N LYS A 33 -2.50 26.28 -17.56
CA LYS A 33 -2.03 27.68 -17.70
C LYS A 33 -1.20 27.87 -18.97
N GLY A 34 -0.43 26.85 -19.35
CA GLY A 34 0.37 26.81 -20.58
C GLY A 34 -0.44 26.54 -21.86
N GLY A 35 -1.77 26.35 -21.76
CA GLY A 35 -2.65 26.15 -22.91
C GLY A 35 -2.73 24.72 -23.44
N ILE A 36 -2.17 23.73 -22.73
CA ILE A 36 -2.30 22.31 -23.06
C ILE A 36 -3.77 21.91 -22.84
N ARG A 37 -4.38 21.28 -23.84
CA ARG A 37 -5.76 20.80 -23.74
C ARG A 37 -5.81 19.53 -22.90
N VAL A 38 -6.65 19.52 -21.87
CA VAL A 38 -6.90 18.33 -21.03
C VAL A 38 -8.34 17.89 -21.21
N ARG A 39 -8.55 16.59 -21.42
CA ARG A 39 -9.90 16.01 -21.51
C ARG A 39 -10.01 14.78 -20.63
N VAL A 40 -11.21 14.54 -20.12
CA VAL A 40 -11.56 13.30 -19.43
C VAL A 40 -12.70 12.66 -20.20
N TYR A 41 -12.45 11.47 -20.75
CA TYR A 41 -13.41 10.69 -21.52
C TYR A 41 -14.01 9.57 -20.66
N LYS A 42 -15.28 9.28 -20.92
CA LYS A 42 -15.98 8.08 -20.45
C LYS A 42 -16.91 7.55 -21.54
N ALA A 43 -17.29 6.28 -21.43
CA ALA A 43 -18.31 5.72 -22.31
C ALA A 43 -19.67 6.38 -22.06
N LYS A 44 -20.43 6.66 -23.12
CA LYS A 44 -21.76 7.24 -22.98
C LYS A 44 -22.67 6.35 -22.17
N GLY A 45 -23.45 6.96 -21.28
CA GLY A 45 -24.37 6.26 -20.39
C GLY A 45 -23.74 5.69 -19.13
N VAL A 46 -22.41 5.80 -18.95
CA VAL A 46 -21.75 5.50 -17.68
C VAL A 46 -21.99 6.65 -16.69
N GLU A 47 -22.56 6.33 -15.52
CA GLU A 47 -22.74 7.28 -14.41
C GLU A 47 -21.39 7.66 -13.78
N GLY A 48 -21.33 8.84 -13.17
CA GLY A 48 -20.11 9.41 -12.60
C GLY A 48 -19.68 10.70 -13.29
N GLU A 49 -19.21 11.63 -12.48
CA GLU A 49 -18.69 12.95 -12.81
C GLU A 49 -17.19 12.88 -13.10
N SER A 50 -16.77 13.61 -14.12
CA SER A 50 -15.37 13.70 -14.56
C SER A 50 -14.68 14.98 -14.07
N ASP A 51 -15.43 15.93 -13.50
CA ASP A 51 -14.96 17.27 -13.14
C ASP A 51 -13.81 17.26 -12.14
N PHE A 52 -13.89 16.38 -11.13
CA PHE A 52 -12.84 16.23 -10.12
C PHE A 52 -11.52 15.75 -10.75
N ALA A 53 -11.59 14.79 -11.66
CA ALA A 53 -10.42 14.30 -12.40
C ALA A 53 -9.86 15.34 -13.37
N LEU A 54 -10.73 16.11 -14.04
CA LEU A 54 -10.30 17.18 -14.93
C LEU A 54 -9.56 18.29 -14.17
N ASP A 55 -10.12 18.79 -13.07
CA ASP A 55 -9.46 19.79 -12.21
C ASP A 55 -8.10 19.28 -11.71
N THR A 56 -8.08 18.05 -11.20
CA THR A 56 -6.88 17.41 -10.69
C THR A 56 -5.81 17.27 -11.78
N GLY A 57 -6.19 16.75 -12.96
CA GLY A 57 -5.26 16.57 -14.08
C GLY A 57 -4.66 17.89 -14.58
N ILE A 58 -5.47 18.95 -14.64
CA ILE A 58 -4.99 20.30 -15.02
C ILE A 58 -3.99 20.82 -13.99
N ARG A 59 -4.33 20.79 -12.70
CA ARG A 59 -3.48 21.34 -11.63
C ARG A 59 -2.20 20.53 -11.43
N ALA A 60 -2.27 19.21 -11.55
CA ALA A 60 -1.12 18.32 -11.47
C ALA A 60 -0.18 18.51 -12.68
N MET A 61 -0.72 18.67 -13.90
CA MET A 61 0.09 18.98 -15.08
C MET A 61 0.82 20.32 -14.93
N ASP A 62 0.13 21.38 -14.48
CA ASP A 62 0.76 22.67 -14.19
C ASP A 62 1.88 22.52 -13.14
N TYR A 63 1.61 21.77 -12.06
CA TYR A 63 2.61 21.50 -11.02
C TYR A 63 3.86 20.81 -11.57
N PHE A 64 3.72 19.75 -12.37
CA PHE A 64 4.86 19.00 -12.88
C PHE A 64 5.69 19.79 -13.89
N ILE A 65 5.06 20.61 -14.74
CA ILE A 65 5.77 21.51 -15.65
C ILE A 65 6.69 22.46 -14.85
N ASP A 66 6.16 23.05 -13.77
CA ASP A 66 6.91 23.95 -12.89
C ASP A 66 7.99 23.20 -12.08
N TYR A 67 7.63 22.04 -11.52
CA TYR A 67 8.50 21.25 -10.64
C TYR A 67 9.71 20.68 -11.38
N PHE A 68 9.48 20.04 -12.53
CA PHE A 68 10.54 19.47 -13.38
C PHE A 68 11.27 20.52 -14.21
N ASN A 69 10.67 21.71 -14.37
CA ASN A 69 11.20 22.81 -15.18
C ASN A 69 11.49 22.37 -16.63
N VAL A 70 10.59 21.54 -17.18
CA VAL A 70 10.64 21.02 -18.54
C VAL A 70 9.21 21.01 -19.10
N PRO A 71 8.97 21.59 -20.28
CA PRO A 71 7.63 21.66 -20.84
C PRO A 71 7.12 20.27 -21.25
N TYR A 72 5.81 20.06 -21.09
CA TYR A 72 5.14 18.90 -21.68
C TYR A 72 5.13 19.03 -23.22
N PRO A 73 5.60 18.01 -23.98
CA PRO A 73 5.89 18.19 -25.39
C PRO A 73 4.67 18.07 -26.32
N LEU A 74 3.53 17.56 -25.84
CA LEU A 74 2.32 17.42 -26.64
C LEU A 74 1.35 18.59 -26.40
N THR A 75 0.48 18.85 -27.38
CA THR A 75 -0.52 19.93 -27.30
C THR A 75 -1.77 19.52 -26.50
N LYS A 76 -1.89 18.24 -26.14
CA LYS A 76 -3.03 17.67 -25.42
C LYS A 76 -2.61 16.52 -24.50
N CYS A 77 -3.37 16.31 -23.42
CA CYS A 77 -3.31 15.13 -22.57
C CYS A 77 -4.73 14.66 -22.25
N ASP A 78 -5.12 13.50 -22.76
CA ASP A 78 -6.46 12.94 -22.56
C ASP A 78 -6.41 11.83 -21.50
N HIS A 79 -7.38 11.78 -20.60
CA HIS A 79 -7.60 10.74 -19.60
C HIS A 79 -8.85 9.96 -19.97
N VAL A 80 -8.85 8.63 -19.89
CA VAL A 80 -9.97 7.81 -20.36
C VAL A 80 -10.33 6.71 -19.37
N ALA A 81 -11.60 6.70 -18.93
CA ALA A 81 -12.16 5.63 -18.11
C ALA A 81 -12.46 4.39 -18.98
N VAL A 82 -11.83 3.27 -18.67
CA VAL A 82 -11.99 1.98 -19.35
C VAL A 82 -12.72 1.01 -18.42
N PRO A 83 -13.89 0.46 -18.81
CA PRO A 83 -14.72 -0.37 -17.92
C PRO A 83 -14.09 -1.70 -17.46
N ASP A 84 -13.31 -2.39 -18.29
CA ASP A 84 -12.61 -3.62 -17.88
C ASP A 84 -11.13 -3.48 -18.20
N PHE A 85 -10.35 -3.21 -17.17
CA PHE A 85 -8.94 -2.90 -17.28
C PHE A 85 -8.18 -3.58 -16.13
N ALA A 86 -7.27 -4.51 -16.48
CA ALA A 86 -6.61 -5.37 -15.51
C ALA A 86 -5.59 -4.61 -14.65
N ALA A 87 -4.91 -3.60 -15.20
CA ALA A 87 -4.06 -2.68 -14.44
C ALA A 87 -4.92 -1.58 -13.77
N GLY A 88 -4.34 -0.77 -12.90
CA GLY A 88 -5.03 0.40 -12.34
C GLY A 88 -5.22 1.47 -13.42
N ALA A 89 -4.10 1.96 -13.95
CA ALA A 89 -4.03 2.91 -15.04
C ALA A 89 -2.80 2.59 -15.94
N MET A 90 -2.62 3.34 -17.02
CA MET A 90 -1.51 3.20 -17.95
C MET A 90 -1.21 4.53 -18.66
N GLU A 91 0.07 4.91 -18.69
CA GLU A 91 0.54 6.27 -18.93
C GLU A 91 0.65 6.68 -20.41
N ASN A 92 -0.03 5.96 -21.31
CA ASN A 92 0.16 6.08 -22.76
C ASN A 92 0.23 7.56 -23.19
N TRP A 93 1.24 7.93 -23.98
CA TRP A 93 1.66 9.32 -24.08
C TRP A 93 0.57 10.23 -24.67
N GLY A 94 -0.03 11.05 -23.81
CA GLY A 94 -1.14 11.94 -24.15
C GLY A 94 -2.52 11.27 -24.24
N LEU A 95 -2.66 9.97 -23.98
CA LEU A 95 -3.94 9.23 -23.92
C LEU A 95 -3.93 8.21 -22.76
N ILE A 96 -3.93 8.72 -21.54
CA ILE A 96 -3.82 7.93 -20.32
C ILE A 96 -5.13 7.15 -20.08
N THR A 97 -5.04 5.86 -19.79
CA THR A 97 -6.20 4.99 -19.53
C THR A 97 -6.28 4.59 -18.07
N TYR A 98 -7.50 4.50 -17.53
CA TYR A 98 -7.76 4.23 -16.11
C TYR A 98 -8.88 3.20 -15.98
N ARG A 99 -8.88 2.40 -14.91
CA ARG A 99 -10.15 1.82 -14.44
C ARG A 99 -11.10 2.95 -14.07
N ASP A 100 -12.37 2.75 -14.38
CA ASP A 100 -13.42 3.72 -14.11
C ASP A 100 -13.52 4.14 -12.62
N VAL A 101 -13.36 3.19 -11.70
CA VAL A 101 -13.36 3.38 -10.24
C VAL A 101 -12.27 4.34 -9.71
N ILE A 102 -11.18 4.54 -10.45
CA ILE A 102 -10.05 5.40 -10.06
C ILE A 102 -9.90 6.63 -10.96
N LEU A 103 -10.98 7.01 -11.66
CA LEU A 103 -11.03 8.25 -12.44
C LEU A 103 -12.35 9.00 -12.28
N LEU A 104 -13.48 8.29 -12.21
CA LEU A 104 -14.80 8.90 -12.10
C LEU A 104 -15.24 9.05 -10.64
N THR A 105 -15.96 10.13 -10.34
CA THR A 105 -16.48 10.41 -9.00
C THR A 105 -17.99 10.57 -8.99
N SER A 106 -18.63 10.43 -7.83
CA SER A 106 -20.02 10.83 -7.61
C SER A 106 -20.19 11.29 -6.16
N ASP A 107 -21.41 11.68 -5.79
CA ASP A 107 -21.80 11.90 -4.39
C ASP A 107 -21.61 10.62 -3.53
N LYS A 108 -21.50 9.46 -4.18
CA LYS A 108 -21.23 8.17 -3.57
C LYS A 108 -19.75 7.83 -3.43
N THR A 109 -18.81 8.64 -3.93
CA THR A 109 -17.37 8.41 -3.79
C THR A 109 -16.89 8.78 -2.38
N THR A 110 -16.08 7.92 -1.77
CA THR A 110 -15.50 8.15 -0.44
C THR A 110 -14.32 9.12 -0.51
N LEU A 111 -13.95 9.72 0.64
CA LEU A 111 -12.72 10.50 0.73
C LEU A 111 -11.48 9.69 0.36
N ALA A 112 -11.38 8.43 0.81
CA ALA A 112 -10.27 7.55 0.49
C ALA A 112 -10.12 7.34 -1.04
N THR A 113 -11.23 7.06 -1.73
CA THR A 113 -11.22 6.93 -3.20
C THR A 113 -10.83 8.23 -3.89
N LYS A 114 -11.19 9.40 -3.35
CA LYS A 114 -10.73 10.69 -3.91
C LYS A 114 -9.22 10.87 -3.73
N GLN A 115 -8.64 10.42 -2.62
CA GLN A 115 -7.19 10.41 -2.42
C GLN A 115 -6.51 9.50 -3.46
N ASP A 116 -7.05 8.29 -3.67
CA ASP A 116 -6.56 7.35 -4.68
C ASP A 116 -6.59 7.96 -6.09
N ILE A 117 -7.71 8.60 -6.48
CA ILE A 117 -7.86 9.26 -7.79
C ILE A 117 -6.78 10.32 -8.01
N VAL A 118 -6.52 11.17 -7.00
CA VAL A 118 -5.48 12.21 -7.13
C VAL A 118 -4.10 11.59 -7.21
N GLY A 119 -3.81 10.59 -6.36
CA GLY A 119 -2.54 9.88 -6.37
C GLY A 119 -2.25 9.22 -7.72
N VAL A 120 -3.23 8.49 -8.28
CA VAL A 120 -3.09 7.80 -9.57
C VAL A 120 -3.01 8.81 -10.72
N ILE A 121 -3.83 9.87 -10.76
CA ILE A 121 -3.68 10.92 -11.79
C ILE A 121 -2.29 11.54 -11.71
N GLY A 122 -1.78 11.81 -10.50
CA GLY A 122 -0.43 12.31 -10.27
C GLY A 122 0.65 11.34 -10.77
N HIS A 123 0.51 10.05 -10.47
CA HIS A 123 1.40 8.97 -10.93
C HIS A 123 1.49 8.92 -12.46
N GLU A 124 0.34 8.83 -13.14
CA GLU A 124 0.29 8.76 -14.60
C GLU A 124 0.79 10.04 -15.29
N LEU A 125 0.59 11.20 -14.66
CA LEU A 125 1.11 12.46 -15.17
C LEU A 125 2.62 12.60 -14.95
N ALA A 126 3.18 12.07 -13.86
CA ALA A 126 4.61 12.02 -13.66
C ALA A 126 5.32 11.17 -14.73
N HIS A 127 4.69 10.09 -15.18
CA HIS A 127 5.19 9.25 -16.26
C HIS A 127 5.38 9.97 -17.60
N GLN A 128 4.65 11.08 -17.82
CA GLN A 128 4.82 11.89 -19.02
C GLN A 128 6.26 12.45 -19.15
N TRP A 129 7.00 12.53 -18.03
CA TRP A 129 8.44 12.78 -17.99
C TRP A 129 9.24 11.49 -17.73
N PHE A 130 8.94 10.77 -16.65
CA PHE A 130 9.62 9.52 -16.23
C PHE A 130 8.94 8.27 -16.81
N GLY A 131 9.35 7.88 -18.01
CA GLY A 131 8.82 6.73 -18.74
C GLY A 131 8.53 7.08 -20.20
N ASN A 132 7.93 8.26 -20.43
CA ASN A 132 7.57 8.71 -21.78
C ASN A 132 8.67 9.55 -22.41
N LEU A 133 8.99 10.71 -21.81
CA LEU A 133 10.04 11.59 -22.32
C LEU A 133 11.42 10.96 -22.17
N VAL A 134 11.68 10.31 -21.04
CA VAL A 134 12.88 9.51 -20.80
C VAL A 134 12.45 8.14 -20.31
N THR A 135 12.74 7.10 -21.09
CA THR A 135 12.38 5.71 -20.75
C THR A 135 13.59 4.97 -20.19
N MET A 136 13.40 4.02 -19.26
CA MET A 136 14.47 3.06 -18.95
C MET A 136 14.96 2.32 -20.20
N GLU A 137 16.24 1.95 -20.24
CA GLU A 137 16.80 1.19 -21.37
C GLU A 137 16.26 -0.24 -21.45
N TRP A 138 16.01 -0.87 -20.29
CA TRP A 138 15.45 -2.20 -20.20
C TRP A 138 14.60 -2.37 -18.94
N TRP A 139 13.67 -3.33 -18.98
CA TRP A 139 12.76 -3.66 -17.87
C TRP A 139 13.46 -4.00 -16.56
N SER A 140 14.73 -4.42 -16.60
CA SER A 140 15.52 -4.59 -15.37
C SER A 140 15.68 -3.33 -14.53
N GLN A 141 15.35 -2.16 -15.10
CA GLN A 141 15.38 -0.85 -14.45
C GLN A 141 13.99 -0.19 -14.45
N LEU A 142 12.90 -0.98 -14.49
CA LEU A 142 11.51 -0.52 -14.45
C LEU A 142 11.24 0.51 -13.33
N TRP A 143 11.90 0.36 -12.20
CA TRP A 143 11.78 1.27 -11.05
C TRP A 143 12.10 2.75 -11.38
N LEU A 144 12.90 3.03 -12.42
CA LEU A 144 13.15 4.40 -12.90
C LEU A 144 11.88 5.08 -13.38
N ASN A 145 10.91 4.30 -13.87
CA ASN A 145 9.58 4.78 -14.19
C ASN A 145 8.71 4.69 -12.93
N GLU A 146 8.47 3.48 -12.42
CA GLU A 146 7.41 3.21 -11.44
C GLU A 146 7.69 3.76 -10.05
N GLY A 147 8.94 3.62 -9.57
CA GLY A 147 9.33 4.17 -8.28
C GLY A 147 9.26 5.70 -8.28
N PHE A 148 9.65 6.33 -9.39
CA PHE A 148 9.56 7.79 -9.57
C PHE A 148 8.13 8.26 -9.64
N ALA A 149 7.31 7.66 -10.51
CA ALA A 149 5.91 8.02 -10.65
C ALA A 149 5.16 7.85 -9.32
N THR A 150 5.44 6.78 -8.57
CA THR A 150 4.84 6.53 -7.25
C THR A 150 5.17 7.66 -6.28
N PHE A 151 6.45 8.02 -6.13
CA PHE A 151 6.87 9.12 -5.25
C PHE A 151 6.27 10.47 -5.69
N MET A 152 6.27 10.75 -6.99
CA MET A 152 5.74 12.00 -7.55
C MET A 152 4.23 12.11 -7.41
N GLY A 153 3.50 11.00 -7.50
CA GLY A 153 2.05 10.94 -7.23
C GLY A 153 1.71 11.39 -5.81
N TYR A 154 2.47 10.90 -4.81
CA TYR A 154 2.33 11.36 -3.43
C TYR A 154 2.73 12.82 -3.25
N LEU A 155 3.82 13.26 -3.89
CA LEU A 155 4.31 14.63 -3.81
C LEU A 155 3.30 15.66 -4.35
N VAL A 156 2.72 15.40 -5.53
CA VAL A 156 1.72 16.30 -6.11
C VAL A 156 0.40 16.25 -5.33
N THR A 157 0.03 15.08 -4.79
CA THR A 157 -1.17 14.96 -3.95
C THR A 157 -1.04 15.80 -2.68
N ASP A 158 0.11 15.73 -2.00
CA ASP A 158 0.38 16.57 -0.83
C ASP A 158 0.39 18.07 -1.18
N TYR A 159 0.94 18.45 -2.33
CA TYR A 159 0.91 19.83 -2.80
C TYR A 159 -0.52 20.34 -3.07
N LEU A 160 -1.34 19.53 -3.74
CA LEU A 160 -2.71 19.90 -4.12
C LEU A 160 -3.68 19.85 -2.93
N TYR A 161 -3.44 18.95 -1.97
CA TYR A 161 -4.29 18.67 -0.82
C TYR A 161 -3.49 18.42 0.47
N PRO A 162 -2.77 19.42 1.01
CA PRO A 162 -1.85 19.24 2.14
C PRO A 162 -2.54 18.81 3.45
N LYS A 163 -3.86 18.98 3.55
CA LYS A 163 -4.65 18.52 4.70
C LYS A 163 -4.89 17.00 4.72
N TRP A 164 -4.54 16.29 3.65
CA TRP A 164 -4.70 14.84 3.57
C TRP A 164 -3.55 14.07 4.20
N ASN A 165 -2.39 14.70 4.42
CA ASN A 165 -1.22 14.08 5.05
C ASN A 165 -0.81 12.74 4.40
N VAL A 166 -0.82 12.70 3.07
CA VAL A 166 -0.67 11.45 2.30
C VAL A 166 0.69 10.77 2.47
N PHE A 167 1.72 11.46 2.97
CA PHE A 167 3.00 10.81 3.29
C PHE A 167 2.94 9.91 4.53
N LEU A 168 1.97 10.14 5.43
CA LEU A 168 1.70 9.21 6.52
C LEU A 168 1.11 7.89 5.97
N GLU A 169 0.16 8.00 5.05
CA GLU A 169 -0.41 6.87 4.32
C GLU A 169 0.65 6.14 3.47
N PHE A 170 1.51 6.87 2.75
CA PHE A 170 2.67 6.32 2.03
C PHE A 170 3.52 5.43 2.94
N SER A 171 3.77 5.90 4.16
CA SER A 171 4.56 5.14 5.13
C SER A 171 3.81 3.93 5.69
N GLN A 172 2.51 4.08 5.92
CA GLN A 172 1.66 3.00 6.43
C GLN A 172 1.46 1.88 5.42
N SER A 173 1.23 2.23 4.16
CA SER A 173 0.84 1.33 3.08
C SER A 173 2.02 0.91 2.21
N TYR A 174 2.77 1.86 1.66
CA TYR A 174 3.81 1.57 0.66
C TYR A 174 5.10 1.12 1.34
N ARG A 175 5.64 1.93 2.27
CA ARG A 175 6.89 1.59 2.97
C ARG A 175 6.77 0.27 3.73
N ASN A 176 5.70 0.06 4.50
CA ASN A 176 5.53 -1.19 5.26
C ASN A 176 5.32 -2.40 4.35
N SER A 177 4.62 -2.27 3.21
CA SER A 177 4.46 -3.38 2.25
C SER A 177 5.79 -3.73 1.59
N ALA A 178 6.54 -2.72 1.13
CA ALA A 178 7.89 -2.89 0.60
C ALA A 178 8.81 -3.61 1.60
N LEU A 179 8.88 -3.14 2.83
CA LEU A 179 9.69 -3.76 3.89
C LEU A 179 9.19 -5.16 4.28
N SER A 180 7.91 -5.48 4.06
CA SER A 180 7.41 -6.83 4.33
C SER A 180 7.87 -7.80 3.25
N LEU A 181 7.65 -7.44 1.98
CA LEU A 181 8.06 -8.25 0.83
C LEU A 181 9.59 -8.40 0.77
N ASP A 182 10.31 -7.32 1.00
CA ASP A 182 11.77 -7.29 0.87
C ASP A 182 12.51 -8.01 2.00
N ALA A 183 11.80 -8.39 3.06
CA ALA A 183 12.33 -9.24 4.14
C ALA A 183 12.31 -10.74 3.80
N LEU A 184 11.62 -11.14 2.71
CA LEU A 184 11.54 -12.53 2.25
C LEU A 184 12.80 -12.94 1.49
N ASP A 185 13.19 -14.21 1.58
CA ASP A 185 14.25 -14.80 0.77
C ASP A 185 13.85 -14.86 -0.72
N ASN A 186 12.55 -14.98 -1.04
CA ASN A 186 12.00 -14.88 -2.41
C ASN A 186 11.69 -13.43 -2.86
N SER A 187 12.27 -12.42 -2.23
CA SER A 187 12.31 -11.04 -2.77
C SER A 187 13.29 -10.93 -3.96
N HIS A 188 13.44 -9.73 -4.51
CA HIS A 188 14.48 -9.39 -5.48
C HIS A 188 15.07 -7.99 -5.24
N ALA A 189 16.21 -7.73 -5.86
CA ALA A 189 16.78 -6.40 -5.94
C ALA A 189 15.88 -5.49 -6.80
N ILE A 190 15.91 -4.18 -6.55
CA ILE A 190 15.20 -3.20 -7.40
C ILE A 190 15.64 -3.36 -8.86
N GLU A 191 16.96 -3.51 -9.06
CA GLU A 191 17.52 -3.84 -10.36
C GLU A 191 17.64 -5.35 -10.52
N VAL A 192 16.74 -5.93 -11.30
CA VAL A 192 16.60 -7.38 -11.45
C VAL A 192 16.72 -7.79 -12.92
N PRO A 193 17.54 -8.79 -13.28
CA PRO A 193 17.58 -9.28 -14.65
C PRO A 193 16.22 -9.86 -15.08
N VAL A 194 15.76 -9.48 -16.28
CA VAL A 194 14.49 -9.93 -16.85
C VAL A 194 14.70 -10.47 -18.26
N ARG A 195 14.16 -11.67 -18.54
CA ARG A 195 14.40 -12.47 -19.74
C ARG A 195 13.12 -12.95 -20.44
N SER A 196 11.95 -12.77 -19.84
CA SER A 196 10.66 -13.17 -20.44
C SER A 196 9.55 -12.16 -20.11
N SER A 197 8.44 -12.18 -20.85
CA SER A 197 7.27 -11.33 -20.59
C SER A 197 6.58 -11.64 -19.26
N ALA A 198 6.61 -12.90 -18.82
CA ALA A 198 6.12 -13.28 -17.49
C ALA A 198 6.99 -12.64 -16.39
N GLU A 199 8.32 -12.72 -16.52
CA GLU A 199 9.24 -12.07 -15.58
C GLU A 199 9.11 -10.53 -15.60
N ILE A 200 8.77 -9.92 -16.74
CA ILE A 200 8.41 -8.49 -16.79
C ILE A 200 7.19 -8.24 -15.91
N SER A 201 6.13 -9.04 -16.06
CA SER A 201 4.88 -8.89 -15.30
C SER A 201 5.09 -9.07 -13.79
N GLU A 202 5.95 -10.01 -13.39
CA GLU A 202 6.25 -10.28 -11.98
C GLU A 202 7.02 -9.18 -11.26
N ILE A 203 7.69 -8.28 -11.98
CA ILE A 203 8.42 -7.15 -11.38
C ILE A 203 7.60 -5.87 -11.33
N PHE A 204 6.35 -5.89 -11.80
CA PHE A 204 5.34 -4.87 -11.50
C PHE A 204 4.77 -5.11 -10.09
N ASP A 205 5.63 -4.97 -9.08
CA ASP A 205 5.34 -5.35 -7.70
C ASP A 205 5.78 -4.28 -6.68
N ASP A 206 5.60 -4.57 -5.39
CA ASP A 206 5.97 -3.64 -4.31
C ASP A 206 7.48 -3.31 -4.29
N ILE A 207 8.35 -4.06 -4.96
CA ILE A 207 9.78 -3.72 -5.03
C ILE A 207 10.01 -2.59 -6.04
N SER A 208 9.50 -2.72 -7.27
CA SER A 208 9.68 -1.68 -8.29
C SER A 208 8.97 -0.37 -7.93
N TYR A 209 7.75 -0.47 -7.38
CA TYR A 209 6.94 0.69 -6.99
C TYR A 209 7.32 1.21 -5.60
N ASN A 210 7.11 0.40 -4.57
CA ASN A 210 7.12 0.89 -3.19
C ASN A 210 8.55 1.01 -2.64
N LYS A 211 9.41 -0.01 -2.82
CA LYS A 211 10.83 0.11 -2.44
C LYS A 211 11.54 1.16 -3.30
N GLY A 212 11.27 1.18 -4.61
CA GLY A 212 11.77 2.23 -5.53
C GLY A 212 11.45 3.64 -5.03
N SER A 213 10.19 3.94 -4.74
CA SER A 213 9.76 5.24 -4.20
C SER A 213 10.32 5.54 -2.81
N CYS A 214 10.49 4.55 -1.93
CA CYS A 214 11.13 4.75 -0.63
C CYS A 214 12.61 5.12 -0.77
N VAL A 215 13.35 4.50 -1.70
CA VAL A 215 14.75 4.87 -1.99
C VAL A 215 14.81 6.29 -2.55
N ILE A 216 13.87 6.67 -3.40
CA ILE A 216 13.77 8.05 -3.91
C ILE A 216 13.49 9.04 -2.78
N GLN A 217 12.55 8.75 -1.89
CA GLN A 217 12.29 9.57 -0.70
C GLN A 217 13.54 9.69 0.19
N MET A 218 14.30 8.60 0.35
CA MET A 218 15.55 8.63 1.12
C MET A 218 16.61 9.56 0.50
N VAL A 219 16.72 9.55 -0.83
CA VAL A 219 17.63 10.44 -1.59
C VAL A 219 17.14 11.89 -1.53
N GLU A 220 15.86 12.14 -1.76
CA GLU A 220 15.26 13.47 -1.67
C GLU A 220 15.44 14.07 -0.27
N SER A 221 15.12 13.30 0.77
CA SER A 221 15.26 13.71 2.18
C SER A 221 16.70 14.01 2.59
N ARG A 222 17.69 13.42 1.90
CA ARG A 222 19.12 13.65 2.16
C ARG A 222 19.69 14.82 1.35
N PHE A 223 19.31 14.95 0.08
CA PHE A 223 19.97 15.89 -0.84
C PHE A 223 19.10 17.10 -1.25
N GLY A 224 17.82 17.10 -0.90
CA GLY A 224 16.89 18.23 -1.06
C GLY A 224 16.92 18.83 -2.46
N GLU A 225 17.24 20.12 -2.57
CA GLU A 225 17.21 20.83 -3.84
C GLU A 225 18.19 20.26 -4.90
N SER A 226 19.31 19.66 -4.48
CA SER A 226 20.24 19.01 -5.41
C SER A 226 19.57 17.82 -6.11
N PHE A 227 18.75 17.03 -5.41
CA PHE A 227 17.97 15.96 -6.03
C PHE A 227 17.10 16.50 -7.19
N ARG A 228 16.34 17.57 -6.95
CA ARG A 228 15.49 18.20 -7.97
C ARG A 228 16.31 18.78 -9.13
N LYS A 229 17.43 19.45 -8.86
CA LYS A 229 18.33 20.01 -9.88
C LYS A 229 18.96 18.93 -10.75
N GLY A 230 19.22 17.74 -10.19
CA GLY A 230 19.74 16.58 -10.94
C GLY A 230 18.85 16.19 -12.11
N PHE A 231 17.54 16.36 -12.01
CA PHE A 231 16.61 16.03 -13.09
C PHE A 231 16.83 16.87 -14.35
N ILE A 232 17.20 18.16 -14.22
CA ILE A 232 17.47 19.04 -15.36
C ILE A 232 18.56 18.45 -16.26
N ILE A 233 19.57 17.81 -15.66
CA ILE A 233 20.66 17.14 -16.38
C ILE A 233 20.13 15.92 -17.13
N ILE A 234 19.30 15.10 -16.49
CA ILE A 234 18.66 13.93 -17.11
C ILE A 234 17.82 14.36 -18.31
N TRP A 235 16.96 15.36 -18.14
CA TRP A 235 16.10 15.86 -19.21
C TRP A 235 16.90 16.38 -20.40
N THR A 236 17.94 17.17 -20.13
CA THR A 236 18.78 17.76 -21.18
C THR A 236 19.50 16.68 -22.00
N LYS A 237 19.92 15.58 -21.37
CA LYS A 237 20.74 14.54 -22.00
C LYS A 237 19.90 13.43 -22.66
N HIS A 238 18.79 13.05 -22.04
CA HIS A 238 18.04 11.82 -22.38
C HIS A 238 16.63 12.04 -22.91
N SER A 239 16.14 13.28 -23.08
CA SER A 239 14.82 13.51 -23.71
C SER A 239 14.71 12.80 -25.07
N TYR A 240 13.61 12.07 -25.25
CA TYR A 240 13.29 11.22 -26.41
C TYR A 240 14.27 10.05 -26.62
N LYS A 241 14.93 9.61 -25.55
CA LYS A 241 15.88 8.50 -25.53
C LYS A 241 15.71 7.68 -24.25
N ASN A 242 16.53 6.63 -24.15
CA ASN A 242 16.62 5.81 -22.96
C ASN A 242 17.65 6.35 -21.96
N THR A 243 17.50 5.95 -20.69
CA THR A 243 18.45 6.19 -19.59
C THR A 243 18.69 4.91 -18.81
N ILE A 244 19.80 4.88 -18.06
CA ILE A 244 20.08 3.83 -17.07
C ILE A 244 20.12 4.39 -15.64
N THR A 245 20.06 3.51 -14.63
CA THR A 245 20.12 3.87 -13.21
C THR A 245 21.32 4.75 -12.88
N GLU A 246 22.47 4.42 -13.43
CA GLU A 246 23.74 5.11 -13.18
C GLU A 246 23.73 6.56 -13.68
N ASP A 247 22.99 6.88 -14.76
CA ASP A 247 22.87 8.25 -15.27
C ASP A 247 22.14 9.15 -14.27
N LEU A 248 21.08 8.65 -13.63
CA LEU A 248 20.33 9.36 -12.59
C LEU A 248 21.21 9.68 -11.39
N TRP A 249 21.93 8.68 -10.87
CA TRP A 249 22.81 8.88 -9.72
C TRP A 249 23.98 9.80 -10.03
N ALA A 250 24.56 9.70 -11.23
CA ALA A 250 25.60 10.62 -11.68
C ALA A 250 25.09 12.07 -11.75
N SER A 251 23.86 12.28 -12.22
CA SER A 251 23.24 13.61 -12.32
C SER A 251 23.03 14.24 -10.94
N ILE A 252 22.53 13.47 -9.97
CA ILE A 252 22.34 13.98 -8.60
C ILE A 252 23.70 14.19 -7.92
N SER A 253 24.66 13.27 -8.11
CA SER A 253 26.03 13.39 -7.59
C SER A 253 26.72 14.67 -8.08
N HIS A 254 26.52 15.03 -9.35
CA HIS A 254 27.04 16.27 -9.92
C HIS A 254 26.50 17.52 -9.19
N THR A 255 25.21 17.53 -8.86
CA THR A 255 24.55 18.68 -8.20
C THR A 255 24.70 18.73 -6.68
N SER A 256 24.97 17.59 -6.03
CA SER A 256 25.12 17.50 -4.57
C SER A 256 26.59 17.53 -4.12
N GLY A 257 27.53 17.16 -5.00
CA GLY A 257 28.93 16.95 -4.66
C GLY A 257 29.21 15.66 -3.87
N ALA A 258 28.18 14.84 -3.61
CA ALA A 258 28.30 13.57 -2.92
C ALA A 258 28.30 12.39 -3.91
N ASP A 259 28.88 11.26 -3.51
CA ASP A 259 28.78 9.99 -4.26
C ASP A 259 27.42 9.33 -3.97
N VAL A 260 26.39 9.71 -4.75
CA VAL A 260 25.02 9.23 -4.57
C VAL A 260 24.90 7.76 -4.96
N ASP A 261 25.64 7.33 -6.00
CA ASP A 261 25.63 5.95 -6.44
C ASP A 261 26.10 5.01 -5.32
N SER A 262 27.24 5.32 -4.68
CA SER A 262 27.72 4.55 -3.53
C SER A 262 26.72 4.55 -2.37
N PHE A 263 26.05 5.68 -2.11
CA PHE A 263 25.03 5.79 -1.06
C PHE A 263 23.84 4.85 -1.27
N VAL A 264 23.33 4.71 -2.50
CA VAL A 264 22.09 3.96 -2.78
C VAL A 264 22.32 2.53 -3.27
N ARG A 265 23.53 2.20 -3.75
CA ARG A 265 23.86 0.92 -4.40
C ARG A 265 23.43 -0.30 -3.60
N SER A 266 23.61 -0.30 -2.29
CA SER A 266 23.20 -1.42 -1.41
C SER A 266 21.69 -1.63 -1.36
N PHE A 267 20.90 -0.57 -1.61
CA PHE A 267 19.44 -0.62 -1.63
C PHE A 267 18.88 -0.99 -3.01
N THR A 268 19.60 -0.67 -4.11
CA THR A 268 19.11 -0.93 -5.48
C THR A 268 19.59 -2.26 -6.05
N LYS A 269 20.85 -2.65 -5.81
CA LYS A 269 21.47 -3.83 -6.43
C LYS A 269 21.30 -5.13 -5.62
N TYR A 270 20.79 -5.05 -4.39
CA TYR A 270 20.62 -6.21 -3.51
C TYR A 270 19.19 -6.31 -2.96
N PRO A 271 18.65 -7.54 -2.79
CA PRO A 271 17.39 -7.76 -2.08
C PRO A 271 17.56 -7.55 -0.58
N GLY A 272 16.53 -6.99 0.04
CA GLY A 272 16.47 -6.72 1.48
C GLY A 272 16.99 -5.34 1.90
N TYR A 273 16.95 -5.16 3.22
CA TYR A 273 17.29 -3.95 3.93
C TYR A 273 17.83 -4.31 5.32
N PRO A 274 18.51 -3.37 6.01
CA PRO A 274 19.05 -3.64 7.33
C PRO A 274 18.02 -3.36 8.44
N VAL A 275 18.20 -4.06 9.56
CA VAL A 275 17.79 -3.56 10.87
C VAL A 275 19.00 -2.94 11.56
N VAL A 276 18.81 -1.75 12.11
CA VAL A 276 19.81 -1.03 12.90
C VAL A 276 19.46 -1.17 14.37
N SER A 277 20.29 -1.89 15.13
CA SER A 277 20.17 -1.99 16.59
C SER A 277 20.89 -0.81 17.24
N ILE A 278 20.24 -0.19 18.23
CA ILE A 278 20.78 0.98 18.93
C ILE A 278 20.74 0.70 20.43
N GLN A 279 21.90 0.83 21.09
CA GLN A 279 22.03 0.60 22.52
C GLN A 279 22.94 1.67 23.15
N GLU A 280 22.48 2.30 24.23
CA GLU A 280 23.30 3.24 25.01
C GLU A 280 24.50 2.48 25.62
N THR A 281 25.71 3.05 25.52
CA THR A 281 26.91 2.46 26.12
C THR A 281 27.02 2.85 27.60
N GLU A 282 28.11 2.49 28.26
CA GLU A 282 28.37 2.94 29.64
C GLU A 282 28.62 4.45 29.74
N LYS A 283 28.98 5.10 28.62
CA LYS A 283 29.21 6.54 28.54
C LYS A 283 27.91 7.24 28.14
N GLU A 284 27.41 8.10 29.03
CA GLU A 284 26.17 8.85 28.82
C GLU A 284 26.19 9.59 27.47
N GLY A 285 25.10 9.43 26.71
CA GLY A 285 24.94 10.04 25.38
C GLY A 285 25.69 9.35 24.26
N GLU A 286 26.46 8.31 24.52
CA GLU A 286 27.09 7.48 23.49
C GLU A 286 26.26 6.22 23.23
N PHE A 287 26.03 5.91 21.95
CA PHE A 287 25.25 4.76 21.51
C PHE A 287 26.08 3.87 20.59
N SER A 288 26.06 2.57 20.85
CA SER A 288 26.53 1.54 19.94
C SER A 288 25.46 1.25 18.90
N LEU A 289 25.83 1.34 17.62
CA LEU A 289 25.00 1.02 16.49
C LEU A 289 25.54 -0.24 15.81
N THR A 290 24.66 -1.18 15.49
CA THR A 290 24.98 -2.32 14.64
C THR A 290 23.92 -2.48 13.56
N GLN A 291 24.32 -2.90 12.37
CA GLN A 291 23.40 -3.24 11.29
C GLN A 291 23.57 -4.70 10.85
N LYS A 292 22.46 -5.32 10.47
CA LYS A 292 22.41 -6.63 9.81
C LYS A 292 21.18 -6.70 8.92
N LYS A 293 21.19 -7.59 7.91
CA LYS A 293 20.01 -7.82 7.06
C LYS A 293 18.81 -8.23 7.92
N PHE A 294 17.67 -7.57 7.72
CA PHE A 294 16.41 -7.97 8.34
C PHE A 294 15.78 -9.11 7.53
N ARG A 295 15.38 -10.19 8.22
CA ARG A 295 14.74 -11.37 7.62
C ARG A 295 13.44 -11.65 8.36
N SER A 296 12.41 -12.04 7.61
CA SER A 296 11.09 -12.37 8.15
C SER A 296 11.04 -13.72 8.87
N ASP A 297 11.92 -14.65 8.51
CA ASP A 297 11.91 -16.03 9.00
C ASP A 297 12.60 -16.21 10.38
N GLY A 298 13.13 -15.12 10.93
CA GLY A 298 13.83 -15.09 12.20
C GLY A 298 15.26 -15.63 12.17
N GLN A 299 15.83 -15.91 10.99
CA GLN A 299 17.24 -16.29 10.90
C GLN A 299 18.14 -15.15 11.39
N VAL A 300 18.90 -15.45 12.45
CA VAL A 300 19.80 -14.50 13.10
C VAL A 300 21.19 -14.52 12.46
N GLU A 301 21.57 -15.64 11.83
CA GLU A 301 22.86 -15.79 11.18
C GLU A 301 22.92 -14.97 9.88
N GLU A 302 23.95 -14.16 9.76
CA GLU A 302 24.22 -13.41 8.54
C GLU A 302 24.81 -14.33 7.48
N LYS A 303 24.33 -14.19 6.25
CA LYS A 303 24.89 -14.89 5.10
C LYS A 303 26.16 -14.15 4.66
N SER A 304 27.15 -14.87 4.12
CA SER A 304 28.44 -14.27 3.74
C SER A 304 28.36 -13.20 2.66
N ASP A 305 27.27 -13.22 1.88
CA ASP A 305 26.93 -12.31 0.79
C ASP A 305 25.96 -11.20 1.20
N ASP A 306 25.62 -11.08 2.49
CA ASP A 306 24.82 -9.96 2.99
C ASP A 306 25.57 -8.63 2.78
N PRO A 307 24.95 -7.63 2.12
CA PRO A 307 25.60 -6.34 1.91
C PRO A 307 25.67 -5.54 3.22
N ILE A 308 26.55 -4.55 3.24
CA ILE A 308 26.52 -3.48 4.24
C ILE A 308 25.79 -2.30 3.60
N TRP A 309 24.80 -1.75 4.30
CA TRP A 309 24.02 -0.62 3.81
C TRP A 309 24.54 0.71 4.36
N ASN A 310 24.46 1.74 3.53
CA ASN A 310 24.75 3.10 3.96
C ASN A 310 23.50 3.72 4.63
N CYS A 311 23.37 3.52 5.95
CA CYS A 311 22.20 4.01 6.69
C CYS A 311 22.42 5.46 7.12
N PHE A 312 21.79 6.41 6.43
CA PHE A 312 21.71 7.81 6.87
C PHE A 312 20.61 7.95 7.92
N ILE A 313 21.00 8.16 9.17
CA ILE A 313 20.13 8.14 10.35
C ILE A 313 19.94 9.58 10.84
N LYS A 314 18.71 10.08 10.72
CA LYS A 314 18.25 11.29 11.39
C LYS A 314 17.77 10.92 12.80
N PHE A 315 18.46 11.40 13.82
CA PHE A 315 18.04 11.31 15.21
C PHE A 315 17.29 12.57 15.59
N GLN A 316 16.25 12.41 16.41
CA GLN A 316 15.58 13.49 17.10
C GLN A 316 15.63 13.24 18.60
N THR A 317 15.90 14.31 19.35
CA THR A 317 15.82 14.35 20.81
C THR A 317 15.05 15.60 21.25
N LYS A 318 14.79 15.74 22.55
CA LYS A 318 14.29 17.01 23.12
C LYS A 318 15.22 18.21 22.89
N ASN A 319 16.51 17.97 22.61
CA ASN A 319 17.50 19.02 22.38
C ASN A 319 17.66 19.39 20.89
N GLY A 320 16.92 18.73 19.98
CA GLY A 320 16.97 18.97 18.54
C GLY A 320 17.45 17.78 17.72
N PRO A 321 17.54 17.96 16.39
CA PRO A 321 17.95 16.92 15.45
C PRO A 321 19.46 16.70 15.43
N PHE A 322 19.88 15.49 15.08
CA PHE A 322 21.28 15.12 14.87
C PHE A 322 21.38 14.08 13.75
N GLU A 323 22.40 14.13 12.90
CA GLU A 323 22.53 13.24 11.75
C GLU A 323 23.81 12.39 11.84
N PHE A 324 23.70 11.13 11.43
CA PHE A 324 24.82 10.20 11.39
C PHE A 324 24.68 9.26 10.19
N THR A 325 25.78 8.83 9.58
CA THR A 325 25.74 7.78 8.54
C THR A 325 26.48 6.55 9.03
N LEU A 326 25.76 5.44 9.24
CA LEU A 326 26.35 4.15 9.53
C LEU A 326 26.74 3.46 8.20
N THR A 327 28.03 3.48 7.87
CA THR A 327 28.59 2.88 6.64
C THR A 327 29.30 1.55 6.89
N LYS A 328 29.39 1.13 8.16
CA LYS A 328 30.03 -0.10 8.61
C LYS A 328 29.00 -0.98 9.32
N LYS A 329 29.38 -2.23 9.55
CA LYS A 329 28.59 -3.20 10.31
C LYS A 329 28.29 -2.74 11.73
N SER A 330 29.24 -2.04 12.36
CA SER A 330 29.04 -1.39 13.65
C SER A 330 29.83 -0.09 13.73
N ASP A 331 29.32 0.84 14.53
CA ASP A 331 30.00 2.09 14.89
C ASP A 331 29.40 2.65 16.20
N THR A 332 30.03 3.68 16.75
CA THR A 332 29.52 4.41 17.92
C THR A 332 29.20 5.85 17.55
N VAL A 333 28.11 6.38 18.09
CA VAL A 333 27.70 7.78 17.90
C VAL A 333 27.48 8.46 19.24
N THR A 334 28.00 9.67 19.41
CA THR A 334 27.71 10.51 20.59
C THR A 334 26.63 11.52 20.23
N ILE A 335 25.47 11.44 20.89
CA ILE A 335 24.36 12.37 20.72
C ILE A 335 24.59 13.59 21.64
N PRO A 336 24.76 14.80 21.08
CA PRO A 336 25.05 15.98 21.88
C PRO A 336 23.95 16.28 22.91
N ASN A 337 24.37 16.60 24.14
CA ASN A 337 23.48 17.00 25.25
C ASN A 337 22.42 15.96 25.68
N TYR A 338 22.51 14.71 25.23
CA TYR A 338 21.65 13.64 25.70
C TYR A 338 21.93 13.32 27.17
N LYS A 339 20.87 13.13 27.98
CA LYS A 339 20.97 12.67 29.36
C LYS A 339 20.31 11.30 29.48
N LYS A 340 20.86 10.43 30.32
CA LYS A 340 20.30 9.10 30.52
C LYS A 340 18.83 9.14 30.92
N GLY A 341 17.99 8.38 30.22
CA GLY A 341 16.55 8.33 30.41
C GLY A 341 15.75 9.33 29.57
N ASP A 342 16.42 10.23 28.82
CA ASP A 342 15.77 11.03 27.80
C ASP A 342 15.34 10.17 26.61
N TRP A 343 14.31 10.61 25.88
CA TRP A 343 13.90 9.95 24.65
C TRP A 343 14.85 10.24 23.49
N LEU A 344 15.03 9.24 22.64
CA LEU A 344 15.79 9.32 21.40
C LEU A 344 14.97 8.65 20.29
N LYS A 345 14.64 9.39 19.23
CA LYS A 345 13.98 8.86 18.04
C LYS A 345 14.95 8.80 16.85
N PRO A 346 15.58 7.65 16.57
CA PRO A 346 16.30 7.39 15.32
C PRO A 346 15.34 7.25 14.13
N ASN A 347 15.86 7.42 12.91
CA ASN A 347 15.07 7.44 11.67
C ASN A 347 13.88 8.41 11.75
N TYR A 348 14.14 9.62 12.26
CA TYR A 348 13.13 10.67 12.40
C TYR A 348 12.54 11.05 11.03
N GLY A 349 11.21 11.14 10.93
CA GLY A 349 10.48 11.29 9.67
C GLY A 349 10.37 10.01 8.83
N GLN A 350 10.97 8.89 9.25
CA GLN A 350 10.91 7.57 8.62
C GLN A 350 11.36 7.50 7.14
N CYS A 351 12.19 8.45 6.70
CA CYS A 351 12.69 8.49 5.32
C CYS A 351 13.79 7.45 5.01
N GLY A 352 14.38 6.83 6.04
CA GLY A 352 15.33 5.74 5.85
C GLY A 352 14.65 4.41 5.54
N TYR A 353 15.13 3.69 4.51
CA TYR A 353 14.63 2.36 4.15
C TYR A 353 15.29 1.25 4.98
N TYR A 354 15.05 1.28 6.28
CA TYR A 354 15.56 0.32 7.26
C TYR A 354 14.68 0.32 8.52
N ARG A 355 14.82 -0.70 9.36
CA ARG A 355 14.12 -0.78 10.66
C ARG A 355 15.06 -0.45 11.80
N ILE A 356 14.51 0.03 12.90
CA ILE A 356 15.26 0.25 14.14
C ILE A 356 14.90 -0.82 15.18
N ALA A 357 15.89 -1.50 15.73
CA ALA A 357 15.73 -2.32 16.92
C ALA A 357 16.02 -1.48 18.17
N TYR A 358 14.94 -1.09 18.85
CA TYR A 358 14.97 -0.34 20.11
C TYR A 358 15.14 -1.29 21.29
N THR A 359 15.84 -0.84 22.34
CA THR A 359 15.76 -1.51 23.65
C THR A 359 14.46 -1.15 24.37
N SER A 360 14.07 -1.97 25.34
CA SER A 360 12.90 -1.72 26.20
C SER A 360 12.99 -0.38 26.92
N GLU A 361 14.20 0.06 27.29
CA GLU A 361 14.45 1.35 27.94
C GLU A 361 14.17 2.52 27.00
N LEU A 362 14.61 2.43 25.73
CA LEU A 362 14.35 3.44 24.72
C LEU A 362 12.86 3.55 24.39
N ILE A 363 12.16 2.42 24.27
CA ILE A 363 10.71 2.41 24.07
C ILE A 363 10.01 3.09 25.25
N LYS A 364 10.37 2.74 26.50
CA LYS A 364 9.79 3.36 27.70
C LYS A 364 10.04 4.87 27.75
N ALA A 365 11.22 5.34 27.33
CA ALA A 365 11.53 6.76 27.27
C ALA A 365 10.68 7.50 26.23
N LEU A 366 10.27 6.84 25.14
CA LEU A 366 9.42 7.41 24.10
C LEU A 366 7.92 7.47 24.48
N VAL A 367 7.45 6.65 25.43
CA VAL A 367 6.03 6.60 25.84
C VAL A 367 5.44 7.98 26.18
N PRO A 368 6.06 8.83 27.02
CA PRO A 368 5.49 10.14 27.35
C PRO A 368 5.28 11.06 26.13
N VAL A 369 6.16 11.02 25.12
CA VAL A 369 6.02 11.84 23.90
C VAL A 369 5.08 11.22 22.86
N ILE A 370 4.79 9.92 22.99
CA ILE A 370 3.69 9.27 22.26
C ILE A 370 2.35 9.68 22.87
N GLU A 371 2.19 9.54 24.18
CA GLU A 371 0.94 9.83 24.89
C GLU A 371 0.53 11.31 24.81
N SER A 372 1.50 12.21 24.81
CA SER A 372 1.27 13.67 24.64
C SER A 372 1.16 14.11 23.19
N LEU A 373 1.36 13.20 22.22
CA LEU A 373 1.38 13.45 20.78
C LEU A 373 2.46 14.46 20.31
N GLU A 374 3.49 14.71 21.12
CA GLU A 374 4.65 15.54 20.74
C GLU A 374 5.47 14.89 19.62
N LEU A 375 5.61 13.56 19.66
CA LEU A 375 6.27 12.82 18.59
C LEU A 375 5.34 12.79 17.35
N PRO A 376 5.77 13.18 16.14
CA PRO A 376 4.90 13.21 14.96
C PRO A 376 4.28 11.84 14.62
N ALA A 377 3.09 11.85 14.03
CA ALA A 377 2.36 10.63 13.65
C ALA A 377 3.19 9.65 12.82
N GLN A 378 3.99 10.19 11.90
CA GLN A 378 4.94 9.47 11.06
C GLN A 378 5.94 8.64 11.88
N ASP A 379 6.47 9.23 12.95
CA ASP A 379 7.45 8.63 13.83
C ASP A 379 6.82 7.66 14.83
N ARG A 380 5.62 7.96 15.31
CA ARG A 380 4.80 7.05 16.12
C ARG A 380 4.46 5.78 15.33
N LEU A 381 3.94 5.93 14.10
CA LEU A 381 3.68 4.82 13.17
C LEU A 381 4.91 3.95 12.94
N GLY A 382 6.06 4.57 12.65
CA GLY A 382 7.26 3.80 12.36
C GLY A 382 7.83 3.06 13.58
N LEU A 383 7.67 3.60 14.80
CA LEU A 383 7.99 2.88 16.03
C LEU A 383 7.10 1.63 16.22
N LEU A 384 5.77 1.77 16.01
CA LEU A 384 4.83 0.64 16.03
C LEU A 384 5.20 -0.41 14.98
N SER A 385 5.50 0.03 13.76
CA SER A 385 5.92 -0.84 12.66
C SER A 385 7.18 -1.61 13.03
N ASP A 386 8.24 -0.93 13.45
CA ASP A 386 9.49 -1.60 13.79
C ASP A 386 9.31 -2.61 14.93
N CYS A 387 8.59 -2.24 15.99
CA CYS A 387 8.31 -3.15 17.10
C CYS A 387 7.50 -4.39 16.63
N TYR A 388 6.45 -4.20 15.83
CA TYR A 388 5.62 -5.29 15.32
C TYR A 388 6.43 -6.28 14.49
N TYR A 389 7.22 -5.80 13.51
CA TYR A 389 7.97 -6.69 12.63
C TYR A 389 9.17 -7.34 13.33
N LEU A 390 9.76 -6.71 14.34
CA LEU A 390 10.72 -7.36 15.25
C LEU A 390 10.06 -8.45 16.10
N CYS A 391 8.78 -8.33 16.42
CA CYS A 391 8.02 -9.44 17.00
C CYS A 391 7.80 -10.55 15.96
N LYS A 392 7.45 -10.21 14.72
CA LYS A 392 7.22 -11.19 13.63
C LYS A 392 8.42 -12.08 13.36
N ASN A 393 9.64 -11.54 13.41
CA ASN A 393 10.85 -12.34 13.21
C ASN A 393 11.41 -12.94 14.51
N GLY A 394 10.71 -12.80 15.65
CA GLY A 394 11.12 -13.37 16.93
C GLY A 394 12.23 -12.62 17.68
N SER A 395 12.65 -11.44 17.21
CA SER A 395 13.65 -10.60 17.90
C SER A 395 13.11 -9.93 19.17
N THR A 396 11.79 -9.80 19.29
CA THR A 396 11.14 -9.17 20.44
C THR A 396 9.88 -9.98 20.84
N PRO A 397 9.56 -10.12 22.14
CA PRO A 397 8.32 -10.76 22.57
C PRO A 397 7.08 -9.98 22.10
N ILE A 398 6.00 -10.68 21.76
CA ILE A 398 4.74 -10.04 21.32
C ILE A 398 4.15 -9.15 22.42
N SER A 399 4.35 -9.51 23.68
CA SER A 399 3.95 -8.69 24.84
C SER A 399 4.49 -7.26 24.78
N SER A 400 5.72 -7.04 24.29
CA SER A 400 6.27 -5.70 24.10
C SER A 400 5.48 -4.87 23.09
N TYR A 401 5.01 -5.50 22.01
CA TYR A 401 4.15 -4.84 21.03
C TYR A 401 2.77 -4.55 21.60
N MET A 402 2.18 -5.50 22.34
CA MET A 402 0.90 -5.29 23.01
C MET A 402 0.98 -4.11 23.98
N ASP A 403 1.98 -4.07 24.87
CA ASP A 403 2.20 -2.95 25.80
C ASP A 403 2.36 -1.61 25.07
N LEU A 404 3.10 -1.60 23.95
CA LEU A 404 3.27 -0.40 23.13
C LEU A 404 1.93 0.07 22.55
N VAL A 405 1.08 -0.82 22.02
CA VAL A 405 -0.24 -0.46 21.50
C VAL A 405 -1.10 0.25 22.55
N PHE A 406 -1.07 -0.17 23.82
CA PHE A 406 -1.84 0.49 24.88
C PHE A 406 -1.31 1.88 25.24
N SER A 407 -0.07 2.20 24.90
CA SER A 407 0.49 3.56 25.04
C SER A 407 -0.07 4.54 23.98
N TYR A 408 -0.81 4.06 22.98
CA TYR A 408 -1.42 4.87 21.91
C TYR A 408 -2.88 5.25 22.20
N HIS A 409 -3.33 5.17 23.46
CA HIS A 409 -4.73 5.45 23.82
C HIS A 409 -5.19 6.88 23.47
N ASN A 410 -4.28 7.85 23.33
CA ASN A 410 -4.56 9.22 22.89
C ASN A 410 -4.40 9.44 21.37
N GLU A 411 -4.05 8.41 20.59
CA GLU A 411 -3.82 8.52 19.16
C GLU A 411 -5.08 8.96 18.40
N THR A 412 -4.90 9.84 17.41
CA THR A 412 -5.98 10.42 16.59
C THR A 412 -5.78 10.26 15.09
N ASP A 413 -4.58 9.88 14.64
CA ASP A 413 -4.25 9.72 13.23
C ASP A 413 -4.79 8.40 12.65
N SER A 414 -5.50 8.50 11.53
CA SER A 414 -6.17 7.36 10.89
C SER A 414 -5.20 6.27 10.49
N ASP A 415 -4.03 6.62 9.98
CA ASP A 415 -3.08 5.64 9.45
C ASP A 415 -2.28 4.95 10.56
N VAL A 416 -2.03 5.63 11.68
CA VAL A 416 -1.48 4.98 12.87
C VAL A 416 -2.46 3.91 13.38
N TRP A 417 -3.74 4.26 13.53
CA TRP A 417 -4.78 3.30 13.91
C TRP A 417 -5.00 2.21 12.86
N THR A 418 -4.82 2.52 11.58
CA THR A 418 -4.89 1.51 10.51
C THR A 418 -3.84 0.44 10.71
N PHE A 419 -2.62 0.84 11.03
CA PHE A 419 -1.55 -0.09 11.34
C PHE A 419 -1.89 -0.94 12.57
N ILE A 420 -2.34 -0.31 13.67
CA ILE A 420 -2.74 -1.01 14.90
C ILE A 420 -3.87 -2.02 14.65
N ILE A 421 -4.91 -1.61 13.92
CA ILE A 421 -6.04 -2.49 13.60
C ILE A 421 -5.57 -3.67 12.75
N LYS A 422 -4.78 -3.43 11.70
CA LYS A 422 -4.28 -4.48 10.80
C LYS A 422 -3.37 -5.48 11.51
N SER A 423 -2.48 -5.02 12.38
CA SER A 423 -1.58 -5.92 13.13
C SER A 423 -2.33 -6.74 14.17
N LEU A 424 -3.29 -6.14 14.91
CA LEU A 424 -4.14 -6.85 15.86
C LEU A 424 -5.05 -7.87 15.16
N ASP A 425 -5.59 -7.51 13.98
CA ASP A 425 -6.35 -8.43 13.12
C ASP A 425 -5.48 -9.61 12.67
N GLU A 426 -4.25 -9.37 12.18
CA GLU A 426 -3.34 -10.46 11.80
C GLU A 426 -3.04 -11.40 12.98
N ILE A 427 -2.82 -10.86 14.19
CA ILE A 427 -2.62 -11.67 15.40
C ILE A 427 -3.88 -12.50 15.71
N SER A 428 -5.07 -11.89 15.65
CA SER A 428 -6.35 -12.57 15.88
C SER A 428 -6.61 -13.68 14.86
N GLU A 429 -6.35 -13.39 13.59
CA GLU A 429 -6.53 -14.31 12.46
C GLU A 429 -5.51 -15.46 12.47
N LEU A 430 -4.31 -15.28 13.03
CA LEU A 430 -3.37 -16.38 13.25
C LEU A 430 -3.74 -17.25 14.46
N SER A 431 -4.45 -16.67 15.44
CA SER A 431 -4.97 -17.31 16.63
C SER A 431 -6.41 -17.82 16.48
N PHE A 432 -6.93 -17.93 15.25
CA PHE A 432 -8.34 -18.26 14.99
C PHE A 432 -8.81 -19.60 15.59
N ASP A 433 -7.89 -20.53 15.80
CA ASP A 433 -8.09 -21.88 16.34
C ASP A 433 -7.78 -21.99 17.84
N GLN A 434 -7.45 -20.88 18.51
CA GLN A 434 -7.06 -20.85 19.91
C GLN A 434 -8.24 -20.52 20.84
N THR A 435 -8.22 -21.09 22.05
CA THR A 435 -9.30 -20.90 23.05
C THR A 435 -9.41 -19.47 23.57
N TYR A 436 -8.32 -18.69 23.52
CA TYR A 436 -8.30 -17.29 23.98
C TYR A 436 -8.71 -16.29 22.90
N LYS A 437 -9.06 -16.73 21.67
CA LYS A 437 -9.41 -15.82 20.57
C LYS A 437 -10.52 -14.85 20.98
N THR A 438 -11.57 -15.35 21.63
CA THR A 438 -12.69 -14.54 22.10
C THR A 438 -12.25 -13.46 23.10
N ASP A 439 -11.31 -13.78 23.99
CA ASP A 439 -10.77 -12.82 24.97
C ASP A 439 -9.92 -11.74 24.29
N LEU A 440 -9.13 -12.14 23.27
CA LEU A 440 -8.36 -11.22 22.44
C LEU A 440 -9.29 -10.26 21.68
N GLU A 441 -10.31 -10.77 20.99
CA GLU A 441 -11.29 -9.96 20.27
C GLU A 441 -12.05 -9.02 21.22
N GLU A 442 -12.36 -9.47 22.44
CA GLU A 442 -13.00 -8.63 23.47
C GLU A 442 -12.09 -7.49 23.95
N MET A 443 -10.80 -7.76 24.11
CA MET A 443 -9.81 -6.72 24.42
C MET A 443 -9.72 -5.71 23.26
N ILE A 444 -9.69 -6.16 22.01
CA ILE A 444 -9.67 -5.28 20.84
C ILE A 444 -10.95 -4.41 20.79
N ARG A 445 -12.13 -4.99 21.05
CA ARG A 445 -13.38 -4.23 21.16
C ARG A 445 -13.28 -3.14 22.22
N LYS A 446 -12.75 -3.44 23.40
CA LYS A 446 -12.55 -2.45 24.49
C LYS A 446 -11.58 -1.34 24.12
N LEU A 447 -10.51 -1.64 23.38
CA LEU A 447 -9.55 -0.65 22.90
C LEU A 447 -10.20 0.33 21.91
N LEU A 448 -11.04 -0.18 21.01
CA LEU A 448 -11.64 0.62 19.93
C LEU A 448 -12.94 1.33 20.32
N LYS A 449 -13.63 0.87 21.37
CA LYS A 449 -14.92 1.43 21.80
C LYS A 449 -14.87 2.94 22.10
N PRO A 450 -13.88 3.48 22.83
CA PRO A 450 -13.81 4.93 23.08
C PRO A 450 -13.66 5.75 21.80
N LEU A 451 -12.91 5.25 20.81
CA LEU A 451 -12.76 5.90 19.51
C LEU A 451 -14.09 5.94 18.75
N SER A 452 -14.79 4.80 18.70
CA SER A 452 -16.10 4.72 18.06
C SER A 452 -17.12 5.67 18.72
N GLN A 453 -17.12 5.77 20.05
CA GLN A 453 -17.99 6.70 20.78
C GLN A 453 -17.66 8.17 20.48
N ARG A 454 -16.36 8.51 20.35
CA ARG A 454 -15.92 9.86 19.95
C ARG A 454 -16.33 10.20 18.52
N LEU A 455 -16.15 9.27 17.59
CA LEU A 455 -16.31 9.48 16.14
C LEU A 455 -17.78 9.38 15.68
N GLY A 456 -18.56 8.49 16.29
CA GLY A 456 -19.95 8.19 15.93
C GLY A 456 -20.09 7.59 14.53
N PHE A 457 -21.31 7.64 13.97
CA PHE A 457 -21.59 7.30 12.57
C PHE A 457 -21.85 8.53 11.70
N GLU A 458 -21.99 9.72 12.29
CA GLU A 458 -22.30 10.94 11.55
C GLU A 458 -21.04 11.75 11.30
N VAL A 459 -20.90 12.23 10.06
CA VAL A 459 -19.87 13.21 9.67
C VAL A 459 -20.14 14.52 10.41
N LYS A 460 -19.13 15.06 11.09
CA LYS A 460 -19.24 16.33 11.82
C LYS A 460 -18.72 17.47 10.96
N SER A 461 -19.38 18.62 11.02
CA SER A 461 -18.92 19.82 10.31
C SER A 461 -17.55 20.24 10.82
N GLY A 462 -16.60 20.42 9.89
CA GLY A 462 -15.23 20.86 10.20
C GLY A 462 -14.30 19.77 10.74
N GLU A 463 -14.70 18.49 10.71
CA GLU A 463 -13.81 17.40 11.12
C GLU A 463 -12.64 17.17 10.16
N SER A 464 -11.58 16.54 10.65
CA SER A 464 -10.40 16.24 9.84
C SER A 464 -10.68 15.09 8.87
N SER A 465 -9.88 15.04 7.79
CA SER A 465 -9.77 13.87 6.91
C SER A 465 -9.46 12.60 7.72
N SER A 466 -8.54 12.70 8.69
CA SER A 466 -8.21 11.62 9.62
C SER A 466 -9.43 11.10 10.37
N ASP A 467 -10.25 11.97 11.00
CA ASP A 467 -11.45 11.54 11.71
C ASP A 467 -12.47 10.87 10.78
N THR A 468 -12.62 11.37 9.55
CA THR A 468 -13.50 10.78 8.52
C THR A 468 -13.07 9.35 8.19
N LEU A 469 -11.79 9.16 7.87
CA LEU A 469 -11.22 7.85 7.52
C LEU A 469 -11.22 6.90 8.71
N LEU A 470 -10.84 7.40 9.90
CA LEU A 470 -10.77 6.62 11.13
C LEU A 470 -12.15 6.12 11.57
N ARG A 471 -13.20 6.93 11.42
CA ARG A 471 -14.59 6.52 11.70
C ARG A 471 -14.95 5.23 10.98
N ASN A 472 -14.74 5.23 9.66
CA ASN A 472 -15.08 4.08 8.83
C ASN A 472 -14.27 2.85 9.24
N LYS A 473 -12.96 3.00 9.46
CA LYS A 473 -12.05 1.91 9.84
C LYS A 473 -12.44 1.29 11.18
N VAL A 474 -12.64 2.12 12.21
CA VAL A 474 -13.00 1.67 13.58
C VAL A 474 -14.37 0.98 13.59
N ASN A 475 -15.40 1.61 13.00
CA ASN A 475 -16.74 1.05 13.02
C ASN A 475 -16.85 -0.23 12.17
N SER A 476 -16.15 -0.30 11.03
CA SER A 476 -16.07 -1.53 10.22
C SER A 476 -15.50 -2.68 11.02
N TYR A 477 -14.38 -2.46 11.72
CA TYR A 477 -13.71 -3.54 12.44
C TYR A 477 -14.47 -3.96 13.70
N LEU A 478 -15.04 -3.01 14.46
CA LEU A 478 -15.96 -3.35 15.56
C LEU A 478 -17.18 -4.16 15.07
N GLY A 479 -17.69 -3.84 13.87
CA GLY A 479 -18.76 -4.59 13.23
C GLY A 479 -18.34 -6.01 12.83
N ILE A 480 -17.12 -6.18 12.30
CA ILE A 480 -16.54 -7.49 12.01
C ILE A 480 -16.41 -8.33 13.27
N LEU A 481 -16.01 -7.70 14.39
CA LEU A 481 -15.91 -8.32 15.72
C LEU A 481 -17.27 -8.50 16.42
N GLY A 482 -18.38 -8.14 15.78
CA GLY A 482 -19.73 -8.36 16.32
C GLY A 482 -20.08 -7.50 17.54
N ASP A 483 -19.52 -6.29 17.66
CA ASP A 483 -19.94 -5.35 18.73
C ASP A 483 -21.45 -5.08 18.64
N LYS A 484 -22.17 -5.34 19.73
CA LYS A 484 -23.64 -5.36 19.73
C LYS A 484 -24.26 -4.00 19.38
N GLU A 485 -23.65 -2.89 19.81
CA GLU A 485 -24.18 -1.55 19.54
C GLU A 485 -23.92 -1.16 18.09
N ILE A 486 -22.73 -1.47 17.58
CA ILE A 486 -22.36 -1.23 16.18
C ILE A 486 -23.23 -2.06 15.24
N VAL A 487 -23.46 -3.35 15.54
CA VAL A 487 -24.35 -4.22 14.75
C VAL A 487 -25.79 -3.69 14.76
N ALA A 488 -26.30 -3.27 15.91
CA ALA A 488 -27.66 -2.73 16.01
C ALA A 488 -27.82 -1.43 15.19
N GLU A 489 -26.88 -0.50 15.29
CA GLU A 489 -26.91 0.76 14.54
C GLU A 489 -26.71 0.53 13.03
N ALA A 490 -25.80 -0.36 12.63
CA ALA A 490 -25.61 -0.73 11.23
C ALA A 490 -26.87 -1.35 10.62
N ARG A 491 -27.54 -2.27 11.34
CA ARG A 491 -28.82 -2.85 10.88
C ARG A 491 -29.90 -1.78 10.70
N LYS A 492 -30.05 -0.86 11.67
CA LYS A 492 -30.99 0.27 11.56
C LYS A 492 -30.73 1.12 10.31
N ARG A 493 -29.47 1.49 10.06
CA ARG A 493 -29.08 2.27 8.88
C ARG A 493 -29.29 1.51 7.58
N PHE A 494 -29.04 0.20 7.58
CA PHE A 494 -29.29 -0.64 6.42
C PHE A 494 -30.78 -0.75 6.08
N GLU A 495 -31.67 -0.85 7.08
CA GLU A 495 -33.12 -0.80 6.85
C GLU A 495 -33.56 0.53 6.22
N GLN A 496 -32.98 1.65 6.65
CA GLN A 496 -33.21 2.95 6.03
C GLN A 496 -32.68 3.00 4.59
N PHE A 497 -31.44 2.52 4.39
CA PHE A 497 -30.79 2.44 3.09
C PHE A 497 -31.57 1.60 2.08
N LYS A 498 -32.32 0.60 2.55
CA LYS A 498 -33.17 -0.20 1.69
C LYS A 498 -34.31 0.59 1.07
N VAL A 499 -34.82 1.60 1.79
CA VAL A 499 -35.94 2.46 1.38
C VAL A 499 -35.44 3.71 0.65
N ASP A 500 -34.39 4.34 1.17
CA ASP A 500 -33.80 5.56 0.65
C ASP A 500 -32.28 5.41 0.55
N GLN A 501 -31.78 5.32 -0.67
CA GLN A 501 -30.36 5.14 -0.94
C GLN A 501 -29.50 6.31 -0.41
N SER A 502 -30.05 7.52 -0.38
CA SER A 502 -29.36 8.72 0.11
C SER A 502 -29.20 8.73 1.63
N SER A 503 -29.89 7.84 2.35
CA SER A 503 -29.82 7.76 3.81
C SER A 503 -28.48 7.21 4.33
N LEU A 504 -27.63 6.65 3.45
CA LEU A 504 -26.34 6.06 3.82
C LEU A 504 -25.17 6.74 3.10
N PRO A 505 -24.55 7.75 3.72
CA PRO A 505 -23.39 8.46 3.16
C PRO A 505 -22.25 7.52 2.77
N SER A 506 -21.50 7.90 1.73
CA SER A 506 -20.40 7.11 1.17
C SER A 506 -19.35 6.71 2.20
N ASP A 507 -18.89 7.65 3.02
CA ASP A 507 -17.80 7.44 3.97
C ASP A 507 -18.13 6.44 5.09
N ILE A 508 -19.42 6.15 5.35
CA ILE A 508 -19.82 5.12 6.33
C ILE A 508 -20.42 3.88 5.69
N ARG A 509 -20.67 3.91 4.38
CA ARG A 509 -21.38 2.84 3.66
C ARG A 509 -20.69 1.50 3.85
N SER A 510 -19.38 1.43 3.64
CA SER A 510 -18.62 0.19 3.83
C SER A 510 -18.74 -0.36 5.25
N SER A 511 -18.68 0.49 6.28
CA SER A 511 -18.82 0.04 7.68
C SER A 511 -20.20 -0.55 7.97
N VAL A 512 -21.27 0.04 7.42
CA VAL A 512 -22.63 -0.50 7.59
C VAL A 512 -22.79 -1.81 6.83
N LEU A 513 -22.40 -1.82 5.55
CA LEU A 513 -22.60 -2.99 4.69
C LEU A 513 -21.78 -4.20 5.16
N VAL A 514 -20.51 -4.01 5.53
CA VAL A 514 -19.66 -5.10 6.03
C VAL A 514 -20.20 -5.69 7.33
N THR A 515 -20.67 -4.82 8.24
CA THR A 515 -21.24 -5.24 9.52
C THR A 515 -22.50 -6.07 9.31
N VAL A 516 -23.38 -5.62 8.43
CA VAL A 516 -24.65 -6.31 8.14
C VAL A 516 -24.41 -7.66 7.47
N VAL A 517 -23.51 -7.73 6.49
CA VAL A 517 -23.20 -9.01 5.83
C VAL A 517 -22.50 -9.98 6.79
N LYS A 518 -21.49 -9.52 7.54
CA LYS A 518 -20.74 -10.37 8.48
C LYS A 518 -21.59 -10.91 9.62
N ASN A 519 -22.62 -10.18 10.04
CA ASN A 519 -23.53 -10.58 11.12
C ASN A 519 -24.92 -10.99 10.61
N GLY A 520 -25.04 -11.24 9.31
CA GLY A 520 -26.30 -11.47 8.61
C GLY A 520 -26.53 -12.92 8.20
N SER A 521 -27.51 -13.10 7.31
CA SER A 521 -27.89 -14.37 6.72
C SER A 521 -27.76 -14.32 5.19
N GLU A 522 -28.21 -15.37 4.51
CA GLU A 522 -28.32 -15.37 3.05
C GLU A 522 -29.16 -14.22 2.51
N ALA A 523 -30.19 -13.77 3.26
CA ALA A 523 -31.07 -12.69 2.83
C ALA A 523 -30.30 -11.37 2.66
N GLU A 524 -29.47 -11.02 3.64
CA GLU A 524 -28.62 -9.82 3.55
C GLU A 524 -27.58 -9.94 2.43
N GLN A 525 -26.93 -11.09 2.27
CA GLN A 525 -25.96 -11.29 1.17
C GLN A 525 -26.64 -11.14 -0.20
N GLN A 526 -27.82 -11.75 -0.38
CA GLN A 526 -28.56 -11.69 -1.64
C GLN A 526 -29.06 -10.28 -1.95
N GLU A 527 -29.47 -9.51 -0.94
CA GLU A 527 -29.86 -8.11 -1.11
C GLU A 527 -28.70 -7.27 -1.66
N ILE A 528 -27.48 -7.45 -1.14
CA ILE A 528 -26.29 -6.76 -1.66
C ILE A 528 -26.00 -7.15 -3.10
N ILE A 529 -26.06 -8.44 -3.44
CA ILE A 529 -25.86 -8.93 -4.82
C ILE A 529 -26.91 -8.31 -5.76
N ASN A 530 -28.19 -8.31 -5.38
CA ASN A 530 -29.27 -7.73 -6.18
C ASN A 530 -29.03 -6.24 -6.44
N ARG A 531 -28.57 -5.48 -5.42
CA ARG A 531 -28.23 -4.07 -5.57
C ARG A 531 -27.03 -3.85 -6.49
N TYR A 532 -26.00 -4.69 -6.40
CA TYR A 532 -24.85 -4.62 -7.31
C TYR A 532 -25.28 -4.82 -8.77
N LEU A 533 -26.17 -5.79 -9.01
CA LEU A 533 -26.71 -6.06 -10.34
C LEU A 533 -27.61 -4.93 -10.87
N ALA A 534 -28.30 -4.21 -9.98
CA ALA A 534 -29.18 -3.12 -10.34
C ALA A 534 -28.48 -1.75 -10.50
N SER A 535 -27.31 -1.56 -9.89
CA SER A 535 -26.59 -0.27 -9.89
C SER A 535 -25.73 -0.09 -11.14
N ASN A 536 -25.77 1.14 -11.68
CA ASN A 536 -24.87 1.64 -12.74
C ASN A 536 -23.81 2.60 -12.19
N ASP A 537 -23.85 2.94 -10.90
CA ASP A 537 -22.85 3.79 -10.26
C ASP A 537 -21.64 2.93 -9.84
N ILE A 538 -20.49 3.27 -10.41
CA ILE A 538 -19.25 2.50 -10.27
C ILE A 538 -18.73 2.49 -8.82
N ALA A 539 -18.81 3.62 -8.11
CA ALA A 539 -18.35 3.72 -6.72
C ALA A 539 -19.22 2.88 -5.77
N GLU A 540 -20.53 2.85 -6.03
CA GLU A 540 -21.47 1.99 -5.33
C GLU A 540 -21.23 0.51 -5.62
N LYS A 541 -21.11 0.12 -6.90
CA LYS A 541 -20.85 -1.27 -7.29
C LYS A 541 -19.60 -1.82 -6.59
N SER A 542 -18.50 -1.05 -6.60
CA SER A 542 -17.27 -1.44 -5.90
C SER A 542 -17.49 -1.64 -4.40
N SER A 543 -18.21 -0.72 -3.75
CA SER A 543 -18.54 -0.82 -2.32
C SER A 543 -19.37 -2.07 -2.01
N LEU A 544 -20.42 -2.34 -2.79
CA LEU A 544 -21.31 -3.50 -2.63
C LEU A 544 -20.55 -4.83 -2.84
N LEU A 545 -19.75 -4.91 -3.90
CA LEU A 545 -19.04 -6.14 -4.25
C LEU A 545 -18.01 -6.52 -3.18
N SER A 546 -17.31 -5.53 -2.61
CA SER A 546 -16.24 -5.72 -1.62
C SER A 546 -16.69 -6.40 -0.33
N VAL A 547 -18.00 -6.39 -0.01
CA VAL A 547 -18.52 -6.94 1.25
C VAL A 547 -19.17 -8.30 1.10
N VAL A 548 -19.48 -8.76 -0.13
CA VAL A 548 -20.20 -10.04 -0.36
C VAL A 548 -19.47 -11.24 0.24
N CYS A 549 -18.13 -11.20 0.19
CA CYS A 549 -17.26 -12.25 0.72
C CYS A 549 -17.13 -12.27 2.25
N LYS A 550 -17.63 -11.23 2.94
CA LYS A 550 -17.55 -11.13 4.41
C LYS A 550 -18.62 -11.93 5.14
N SER A 551 -19.29 -12.83 4.44
CA SER A 551 -20.40 -13.63 4.95
C SER A 551 -19.96 -14.62 6.06
N PRO A 552 -20.84 -14.97 7.02
CA PRO A 552 -20.46 -15.71 8.23
C PRO A 552 -20.41 -17.23 8.11
N SER A 553 -20.62 -17.81 6.93
CA SER A 553 -20.67 -19.27 6.78
C SER A 553 -20.02 -19.76 5.49
N SER A 554 -19.51 -20.98 5.53
CA SER A 554 -18.88 -21.65 4.37
C SER A 554 -19.79 -21.72 3.14
N ALA A 555 -21.11 -21.90 3.34
CA ALA A 555 -22.07 -21.94 2.24
C ALA A 555 -22.20 -20.58 1.54
N LEU A 556 -22.24 -19.49 2.31
CA LEU A 556 -22.33 -18.13 1.77
C LEU A 556 -21.00 -17.68 1.17
N VAL A 557 -19.87 -18.13 1.71
CA VAL A 557 -18.55 -17.94 1.10
C VAL A 557 -18.49 -18.63 -0.27
N LEU A 558 -18.93 -19.88 -0.37
CA LEU A 558 -18.97 -20.60 -1.65
C LEU A 558 -19.84 -19.85 -2.68
N LYS A 559 -21.02 -19.37 -2.26
CA LYS A 559 -21.89 -18.54 -3.10
C LYS A 559 -21.19 -17.27 -3.61
N ALA A 560 -20.39 -16.61 -2.76
CA ALA A 560 -19.60 -15.46 -3.16
C ALA A 560 -18.51 -15.82 -4.19
N LEU A 561 -17.84 -16.96 -4.03
CA LEU A 561 -16.83 -17.44 -4.98
C LEU A 561 -17.46 -17.79 -6.34
N GLU A 562 -18.60 -18.48 -6.35
CA GLU A 562 -19.35 -18.79 -7.58
C GLU A 562 -19.81 -17.53 -8.30
N PHE A 563 -20.29 -16.53 -7.55
CA PHE A 563 -20.66 -15.23 -8.11
C PHE A 563 -19.44 -14.51 -8.70
N SER A 564 -18.26 -14.61 -8.07
CA SER A 564 -17.03 -13.93 -8.49
C SER A 564 -16.53 -14.30 -9.88
N VAL A 565 -16.81 -15.53 -10.33
CA VAL A 565 -16.42 -16.06 -11.64
C VAL A 565 -17.59 -16.11 -12.62
N SER A 566 -18.74 -15.54 -12.24
CA SER A 566 -19.90 -15.43 -13.11
C SER A 566 -19.70 -14.33 -14.15
N LYS A 567 -20.51 -14.36 -15.20
CA LYS A 567 -20.54 -13.30 -16.24
C LYS A 567 -20.97 -11.92 -15.72
N ASP A 568 -21.52 -11.86 -14.51
CA ASP A 568 -22.07 -10.64 -13.93
C ASP A 568 -21.00 -9.82 -13.19
N VAL A 569 -19.82 -10.41 -12.92
CA VAL A 569 -18.68 -9.75 -12.27
C VAL A 569 -17.55 -9.56 -13.29
N ARG A 570 -17.03 -8.33 -13.39
CA ARG A 570 -15.90 -8.02 -14.27
C ARG A 570 -14.64 -8.74 -13.80
N THR A 571 -13.80 -9.17 -14.72
CA THR A 571 -12.57 -9.90 -14.38
C THR A 571 -11.61 -9.06 -13.53
N CYS A 572 -11.61 -7.74 -13.71
CA CYS A 572 -10.85 -6.80 -12.88
C CYS A 572 -11.38 -6.64 -11.44
N GLU A 573 -12.57 -7.18 -11.12
CA GLU A 573 -13.22 -7.09 -9.81
C GLU A 573 -13.33 -8.45 -9.09
N SER A 574 -13.24 -9.58 -9.82
CA SER A 574 -13.44 -10.93 -9.29
C SER A 574 -12.65 -11.23 -8.01
N TYR A 575 -11.37 -10.81 -7.95
CA TYR A 575 -10.49 -11.04 -6.80
C TYR A 575 -11.01 -10.46 -5.47
N MET A 576 -11.87 -9.44 -5.51
CA MET A 576 -12.42 -8.80 -4.30
C MET A 576 -13.26 -9.78 -3.47
N LEU A 577 -13.93 -10.73 -4.11
CA LEU A 577 -14.79 -11.71 -3.46
C LEU A 577 -14.03 -12.89 -2.84
N TRP A 578 -12.71 -12.97 -3.08
CA TRP A 578 -11.87 -14.03 -2.53
C TRP A 578 -11.33 -13.67 -1.14
N ARG A 579 -11.48 -12.41 -0.71
CA ARG A 579 -10.96 -11.83 0.55
C ARG A 579 -11.73 -12.26 1.81
N VAL A 580 -11.72 -13.56 2.11
CA VAL A 580 -12.38 -14.15 3.28
C VAL A 580 -11.47 -14.23 4.51
N GLY A 581 -12.05 -14.47 5.70
CA GLY A 581 -11.30 -14.75 6.93
C GLY A 581 -10.57 -16.09 6.88
N ASN A 582 -9.49 -16.25 7.67
CA ASN A 582 -8.65 -17.45 7.67
C ASN A 582 -9.45 -18.73 7.98
N GLU A 583 -10.53 -18.62 8.75
CA GLU A 583 -11.43 -19.73 9.07
C GLU A 583 -12.12 -20.34 7.84
N PHE A 584 -12.29 -19.57 6.76
CA PHE A 584 -12.97 -20.01 5.53
C PHE A 584 -12.02 -20.39 4.40
N LYS A 585 -10.73 -20.06 4.52
CA LYS A 585 -9.75 -20.36 3.46
C LYS A 585 -9.65 -21.84 3.06
N PRO A 586 -9.85 -22.85 3.94
CA PRO A 586 -9.94 -24.24 3.48
C PRO A 586 -11.06 -24.49 2.46
N VAL A 587 -12.19 -23.78 2.57
CA VAL A 587 -13.29 -23.83 1.60
C VAL A 587 -12.88 -23.18 0.28
N VAL A 588 -12.19 -22.04 0.35
CA VAL A 588 -11.67 -21.33 -0.83
C VAL A 588 -10.64 -22.18 -1.57
N TRP A 589 -9.68 -22.78 -0.86
CA TRP A 589 -8.66 -23.65 -1.44
C TRP A 589 -9.27 -24.87 -2.15
N LYS A 590 -10.27 -25.50 -1.51
CA LYS A 590 -11.00 -26.60 -2.12
C LYS A 590 -11.71 -26.16 -3.41
N TYR A 591 -12.45 -25.06 -3.36
CA TYR A 591 -13.12 -24.51 -4.55
C TYR A 591 -12.12 -24.17 -5.66
N PHE A 592 -11.01 -23.53 -5.31
CA PHE A 592 -9.94 -23.16 -6.24
C PHE A 592 -9.38 -24.39 -6.97
N THR A 593 -9.03 -25.44 -6.23
CA THR A 593 -8.42 -26.65 -6.80
C THR A 593 -9.41 -27.47 -7.64
N GLU A 594 -10.67 -27.59 -7.20
CA GLU A 594 -11.73 -28.28 -7.94
C GLU A 594 -12.09 -27.57 -9.26
N ASN A 595 -11.96 -26.24 -9.31
CA ASN A 595 -12.31 -25.40 -10.47
C ASN A 595 -11.09 -24.83 -11.19
N PHE A 596 -9.87 -25.27 -10.84
CA PHE A 596 -8.62 -24.64 -11.26
C PHE A 596 -8.51 -24.47 -12.77
N LYS A 597 -8.90 -25.48 -13.53
CA LYS A 597 -8.82 -25.44 -15.00
C LYS A 597 -9.58 -24.24 -15.58
N SER A 598 -10.84 -24.04 -15.17
CA SER A 598 -11.69 -22.96 -15.69
C SER A 598 -11.22 -21.59 -15.20
N ILE A 599 -10.79 -21.50 -13.93
CA ILE A 599 -10.23 -20.26 -13.36
C ILE A 599 -8.96 -19.90 -14.13
N ASN A 600 -8.03 -20.84 -14.30
CA ASN A 600 -6.78 -20.61 -15.01
C ASN A 600 -7.00 -20.25 -16.49
N GLU A 601 -7.96 -20.86 -17.18
CA GLU A 601 -8.33 -20.47 -18.55
C GLU A 601 -8.79 -19.00 -18.64
N THR A 602 -9.45 -18.49 -17.60
CA THR A 602 -9.96 -17.11 -17.55
C THR A 602 -8.89 -16.10 -17.14
N PHE A 603 -8.06 -16.45 -16.15
CA PHE A 603 -7.20 -15.51 -15.44
C PHE A 603 -5.69 -15.67 -15.69
N ASN A 604 -5.23 -16.64 -16.49
CA ASN A 604 -3.78 -16.90 -16.67
C ASN A 604 -2.95 -15.73 -17.26
N GLN A 605 -3.58 -14.73 -17.86
CA GLN A 605 -2.92 -13.48 -18.32
C GLN A 605 -3.32 -12.25 -17.48
N ASN A 606 -4.16 -12.44 -16.46
CA ASN A 606 -4.62 -11.35 -15.61
C ASN A 606 -3.71 -11.25 -14.39
N VAL A 607 -3.01 -10.11 -14.23
CA VAL A 607 -2.11 -9.84 -13.10
C VAL A 607 -2.79 -9.97 -11.74
N LEU A 608 -4.13 -9.79 -11.66
CA LEU A 608 -4.90 -9.95 -10.43
C LEU A 608 -5.10 -11.42 -10.02
N PHE A 609 -4.72 -12.38 -10.87
CA PHE A 609 -4.81 -13.80 -10.55
C PHE A 609 -3.95 -14.19 -9.34
N ALA A 610 -2.79 -13.53 -9.20
CA ALA A 610 -1.93 -13.70 -8.03
C ALA A 610 -2.69 -13.44 -6.72
N TYR A 611 -3.51 -12.38 -6.65
CA TYR A 611 -4.31 -12.10 -5.46
C TYR A 611 -5.34 -13.18 -5.16
N MET A 612 -6.01 -13.75 -6.17
CA MET A 612 -6.95 -14.85 -5.96
C MET A 612 -6.25 -16.07 -5.35
N ILE A 613 -5.03 -16.36 -5.84
CA ILE A 613 -4.20 -17.44 -5.30
C ILE A 613 -3.83 -17.13 -3.84
N SER A 614 -3.27 -15.95 -3.55
CA SER A 614 -2.88 -15.55 -2.19
C SER A 614 -4.07 -15.63 -1.21
N PHE A 615 -5.27 -15.24 -1.64
CA PHE A 615 -6.47 -15.31 -0.80
C PHE A 615 -6.99 -16.75 -0.59
N ALA A 616 -6.66 -17.69 -1.47
CA ALA A 616 -6.97 -19.10 -1.29
C ALA A 616 -6.04 -19.81 -0.29
N LEU A 617 -4.89 -19.22 0.05
CA LEU A 617 -3.87 -19.84 0.91
C LEU A 617 -4.00 -19.41 2.38
N SER A 618 -4.07 -20.40 3.28
CA SER A 618 -4.26 -20.21 4.73
C SER A 618 -3.00 -20.44 5.55
N LYS A 619 -3.09 -20.23 6.88
CA LYS A 619 -2.21 -20.91 7.84
C LYS A 619 -2.33 -22.41 7.58
N MET A 620 -1.20 -23.08 7.38
CA MET A 620 -1.12 -24.48 6.96
C MET A 620 -0.05 -25.20 7.77
N THR A 621 -0.25 -26.51 7.96
CA THR A 621 0.81 -27.41 8.44
C THR A 621 1.86 -27.63 7.35
N ASP A 622 3.04 -28.11 7.71
CA ASP A 622 4.09 -28.44 6.73
C ASP A 622 3.61 -29.44 5.66
N GLN A 623 2.76 -30.41 6.05
CA GLN A 623 2.18 -31.38 5.13
C GLN A 623 1.21 -30.73 4.14
N GLN A 624 0.34 -29.84 4.61
CA GLN A 624 -0.59 -29.10 3.73
C GLN A 624 0.18 -28.19 2.79
N LEU A 625 1.22 -27.52 3.27
CA LEU A 625 2.05 -26.67 2.45
C LEU A 625 2.75 -27.47 1.34
N GLN A 626 3.25 -28.67 1.64
CA GLN A 626 3.83 -29.55 0.62
C GLN A 626 2.81 -29.94 -0.45
N GLN A 627 1.55 -30.17 -0.07
CA GLN A 627 0.47 -30.46 -1.03
C GLN A 627 0.20 -29.27 -1.96
N VAL A 628 0.21 -28.04 -1.44
CA VAL A 628 0.05 -26.82 -2.24
C VAL A 628 1.24 -26.66 -3.20
N GLU A 629 2.47 -26.89 -2.74
CA GLU A 629 3.64 -26.87 -3.61
C GLU A 629 3.54 -27.88 -4.75
N ASP A 630 3.17 -29.11 -4.43
CA ASP A 630 3.06 -30.17 -5.42
C ASP A 630 1.92 -29.90 -6.41
N PHE A 631 0.83 -29.25 -5.95
CA PHE A 631 -0.24 -28.76 -6.82
C PHE A 631 0.28 -27.77 -7.86
N PHE A 632 1.02 -26.73 -7.44
CA PHE A 632 1.54 -25.72 -8.38
C PHE A 632 2.71 -26.22 -9.24
N LYS A 633 3.48 -27.23 -8.79
CA LYS A 633 4.43 -27.93 -9.66
C LYS A 633 3.72 -28.66 -10.81
N GLN A 634 2.56 -29.25 -10.54
CA GLN A 634 1.74 -29.94 -11.54
C GLN A 634 0.91 -28.97 -12.40
N ASN A 635 0.59 -27.80 -11.86
CA ASN A 635 -0.28 -26.79 -12.45
C ASN A 635 0.41 -25.41 -12.44
N PRO A 636 1.45 -25.20 -13.27
CA PRO A 636 2.23 -23.97 -13.24
C PRO A 636 1.40 -22.76 -13.67
N VAL A 637 1.56 -21.65 -12.94
CA VAL A 637 0.92 -20.35 -13.22
C VAL A 637 2.02 -19.31 -13.42
N ALA A 638 2.47 -19.15 -14.67
CA ALA A 638 3.66 -18.35 -14.98
C ALA A 638 3.57 -16.87 -14.56
N ILE A 639 2.38 -16.27 -14.59
CA ILE A 639 2.16 -14.87 -14.18
C ILE A 639 2.26 -14.66 -12.65
N ALA A 640 2.29 -15.74 -11.87
CA ALA A 640 2.24 -15.71 -10.42
C ALA A 640 3.31 -16.63 -9.78
N ASP A 641 4.32 -17.10 -10.52
CA ASP A 641 5.29 -18.10 -10.04
C ASP A 641 6.07 -17.59 -8.81
N ARG A 642 6.54 -16.35 -8.88
CA ARG A 642 7.22 -15.65 -7.79
C ARG A 642 6.28 -15.36 -6.62
N SER A 643 5.09 -14.82 -6.88
CA SER A 643 4.13 -14.51 -5.82
C SER A 643 3.68 -15.76 -5.07
N ILE A 644 3.53 -16.90 -5.77
CA ILE A 644 3.25 -18.20 -5.14
C ILE A 644 4.39 -18.59 -4.19
N LYS A 645 5.67 -18.46 -4.61
CA LYS A 645 6.81 -18.76 -3.75
C LYS A 645 6.86 -17.85 -2.52
N GLN A 646 6.58 -16.56 -2.72
CA GLN A 646 6.51 -15.56 -1.64
C GLN A 646 5.37 -15.88 -0.65
N ASP A 647 4.19 -16.25 -1.14
CA ASP A 647 3.04 -16.65 -0.31
C ASP A 647 3.38 -17.89 0.53
N LEU A 648 3.95 -18.91 -0.09
CA LEU A 648 4.36 -20.15 0.59
C LEU A 648 5.43 -19.88 1.66
N GLU A 649 6.39 -18.98 1.38
CA GLU A 649 7.37 -18.54 2.37
C GLU A 649 6.71 -17.76 3.52
N GLN A 650 5.80 -16.84 3.22
CA GLN A 650 5.10 -16.04 4.22
C GLN A 650 4.25 -16.92 5.14
N ILE A 651 3.59 -17.95 4.61
CA ILE A 651 2.82 -18.92 5.42
C ILE A 651 3.74 -19.67 6.38
N ARG A 652 4.91 -20.12 5.93
CA ARG A 652 5.92 -20.74 6.83
C ARG A 652 6.35 -19.79 7.94
N ASN A 653 6.67 -18.55 7.57
CA ASN A 653 7.15 -17.54 8.51
C ASN A 653 6.06 -17.19 9.54
N ASN A 654 4.82 -17.02 9.10
CA ASN A 654 3.68 -16.78 9.99
C ASN A 654 3.39 -17.97 10.91
N THR A 655 3.52 -19.21 10.43
CA THR A 655 3.37 -20.41 11.27
C THR A 655 4.47 -20.47 12.34
N LYS A 656 5.73 -20.18 11.98
CA LYS A 656 6.84 -20.09 12.94
C LYS A 656 6.60 -19.00 13.98
N TRP A 657 6.21 -17.81 13.53
CA TRP A 657 5.92 -16.68 14.41
C TRP A 657 4.76 -16.99 15.37
N PHE A 658 3.65 -17.53 14.86
CA PHE A 658 2.54 -17.98 15.70
C PHE A 658 3.03 -18.94 16.80
N ASN A 659 3.82 -19.95 16.44
CA ASN A 659 4.35 -20.90 17.42
C ASN A 659 5.25 -20.23 18.48
N SER A 660 5.98 -19.16 18.13
CA SER A 660 6.81 -18.43 19.09
C SER A 660 6.00 -17.52 20.02
N PHE A 661 4.95 -16.86 19.52
CA PHE A 661 4.21 -15.87 20.31
C PHE A 661 3.02 -16.44 21.08
N ASN A 662 2.45 -17.57 20.67
CA ASN A 662 1.17 -18.09 21.17
C ASN A 662 1.11 -18.14 22.72
N LYS A 663 2.15 -18.70 23.35
CA LYS A 663 2.22 -18.82 24.81
C LYS A 663 2.41 -17.46 25.51
N ASP A 664 3.22 -16.58 24.93
CA ASP A 664 3.46 -15.24 25.48
C ASP A 664 2.18 -14.41 25.45
N LEU A 665 1.49 -14.41 24.31
CA LEU A 665 0.21 -13.72 24.14
C LEU A 665 -0.85 -14.23 25.13
N LEU A 666 -0.99 -15.55 25.30
CA LEU A 666 -1.91 -16.13 26.28
C LEU A 666 -1.60 -15.67 27.71
N ASN A 667 -0.33 -15.59 28.08
CA ASN A 667 0.07 -15.13 29.41
C ASN A 667 -0.17 -13.63 29.59
N TRP A 668 0.03 -12.84 28.53
CA TRP A 668 -0.23 -11.41 28.52
C TRP A 668 -1.73 -11.12 28.65
N ILE A 669 -2.60 -11.81 27.90
CA ILE A 669 -4.07 -11.64 27.96
C ILE A 669 -4.64 -11.97 29.35
N LYS A 670 -4.01 -12.90 30.08
CA LYS A 670 -4.44 -13.29 31.43
C LYS A 670 -4.09 -12.29 32.53
N LYS A 671 -3.16 -11.37 32.26
CA LYS A 671 -2.79 -10.29 33.18
C LYS A 671 -3.74 -9.13 32.99
#